data_AF-A0A9P1C2L0-F1
#
_entry.id   AF-A0A9P1C2L0-F1
#
_cell.length_a   1.000
_cell.length_b   1.000
_cell.length_c   1.000
_cell.angle_alpha   90.00
_cell.angle_beta   90.00
_cell.angle_gamma   90.00
#
_symmetry.space_group_name_H-M   'P 1'
#
loop_
_entity.id
_entity.type
_entity.pdbx_description
1 polymer ?
#
loop_
_entity_poly.entity_id
_entity_poly.type
_entity_poly.pdbx_seq_one_letter_code
_entity_poly.pdbx_strand_id
1 'polypeptide(L)'
;MSFRWLLPWALGSLGSAASSPPSLVVAFQGRADAEASAYDELLAALQREGEERKVEIFYPKKGTFQEMEPEVQELMAQHPGAFLVYMGHGMGTTGGASAAQHYAATATAAKARLVLLAGFLERVWRPDIAACMKTWSVQPTLKCPKGLCPGGYLKDGVHNCSGPTIPSPSYPGPPSLSIGGELDGLVRMSRMAEAWYTQQATQHKVKLVLGMSHSDLMSSIPSSVAAQDLPSECGASDARTQVSKLILDFLLAESLEISPEAEIFGPFVEMFAKEEGSWWWTSYSDEQGSSSWAANAQRRLVDPLPCSGASGAWHVENEFHLLSDEGLIPPYYRPKHRPNLTKDESGGFLRSLTVAQLRYVELSVLQVAAGLNGWAVIKEEKAGVLADRKMAIKDDGGNPTSAIEIGTKLVSREAAFKACGAQTSPSLDQGDRCKSINQDAYQLALNVSSQRALSRFQRLGRPLVMAADKKPTPPAGPWWIWNYLSYTDKSSEVEVASWYAFYPLSGPAYGAGNHYCKLLSPARALEWIYIDGLRKAPKNVNEEQARHGAVLEGKRHWTHWDAGCEITEMHVPALRAYCFQDFDLQTAEYTRALENFWCPLCRIRHLDPFNAIVEQSGILRHHMFMRPTVSFNLDLPELKAWRKEEQSIFARCIKVNSDITAQVWPTKLIVVINGVEVFRIDPPEEGNTPRRRSDFPPGVRLKRILLQKCTAWKRRLAVARAWFGVRH
;
A
#
# COMPACT_ATOMS: atom_id res chain seq x y z
N MET A 1 49.00 18.87 25.95
CA MET A 1 49.79 18.05 26.92
C MET A 1 49.11 16.70 27.05
N SER A 2 49.85 15.60 27.13
CA SER A 2 49.27 14.24 27.15
C SER A 2 49.87 13.42 28.30
N PHE A 3 49.06 13.12 29.31
CA PHE A 3 49.44 12.23 30.41
C PHE A 3 49.04 10.79 30.08
N ARG A 4 50.02 9.96 29.71
CA ARG A 4 49.87 8.50 29.74
C ARG A 4 50.17 8.01 31.15
N TRP A 5 49.16 7.44 31.83
CA TRP A 5 49.40 6.61 33.00
C TRP A 5 49.90 5.24 32.56
N LEU A 6 51.03 4.80 33.12
CA LEU A 6 51.54 3.44 32.99
C LEU A 6 51.29 2.70 34.30
N LEU A 7 50.41 1.69 34.26
CA LEU A 7 50.23 0.71 35.35
C LEU A 7 50.72 -0.65 34.85
N PRO A 8 51.66 -1.32 35.54
CA PRO A 8 52.12 -2.64 35.15
C PRO A 8 51.07 -3.69 35.50
N TRP A 9 50.40 -4.24 34.50
CA TRP A 9 49.60 -5.47 34.68
C TRP A 9 50.53 -6.67 34.80
N ALA A 10 50.35 -7.45 35.87
CA ALA A 10 51.10 -8.68 36.07
C ALA A 10 50.61 -9.75 35.09
N LEU A 11 51.53 -10.32 34.29
CA LEU A 11 51.25 -11.43 33.38
C LEU A 11 51.13 -12.75 34.16
N GLY A 12 50.02 -12.90 34.89
CA GLY A 12 49.57 -14.19 35.38
C GLY A 12 49.03 -15.01 34.21
N SER A 13 49.75 -16.04 33.79
CA SER A 13 49.29 -16.97 32.76
C SER A 13 48.19 -17.88 33.31
N LEU A 14 46.97 -17.33 33.42
CA LEU A 14 45.76 -18.12 33.57
C LEU A 14 45.70 -19.07 32.37
N GLY A 15 45.90 -20.37 32.62
CA GLY A 15 45.78 -21.39 31.59
C GLY A 15 44.39 -21.31 30.98
N SER A 16 44.32 -21.01 29.68
CA SER A 16 43.06 -20.95 28.96
C SER A 16 42.46 -22.35 28.91
N ALA A 17 41.56 -22.64 29.86
CA ALA A 17 40.69 -23.80 29.79
C ALA A 17 40.04 -23.78 28.41
N ALA A 18 40.23 -24.86 27.64
CA ALA A 18 39.81 -24.90 26.25
C ALA A 18 38.30 -24.77 26.17
N SER A 19 37.82 -23.57 25.86
CA SER A 19 36.41 -23.31 25.61
C SER A 19 35.98 -24.17 24.43
N SER A 20 34.95 -24.99 24.61
CA SER A 20 34.33 -25.74 23.53
C SER A 20 34.03 -24.79 22.35
N PRO A 21 34.11 -25.29 21.10
CA PRO A 21 33.74 -24.48 19.94
C PRO A 21 32.32 -23.89 20.12
N PRO A 22 32.05 -22.69 19.59
CA PRO A 22 30.71 -22.14 19.61
C PRO A 22 29.77 -23.05 18.79
N SER A 23 28.63 -23.38 19.37
CA SER A 23 27.58 -24.16 18.71
C SER A 23 26.38 -23.26 18.36
N LEU A 24 25.67 -23.57 17.29
CA LEU A 24 24.47 -22.87 16.81
C LEU A 24 23.34 -23.88 16.57
N VAL A 25 22.13 -23.57 17.05
CA VAL A 25 20.90 -24.28 16.64
C VAL A 25 20.12 -23.34 15.73
N VAL A 26 19.99 -23.67 14.45
CA VAL A 26 19.41 -22.80 13.43
C VAL A 26 18.05 -23.35 12.99
N ALA A 27 16.98 -22.83 13.61
CA ALA A 27 15.63 -23.05 13.14
C ALA A 27 15.41 -22.19 11.88
N PHE A 28 15.20 -22.84 10.72
CA PHE A 28 15.04 -22.14 9.44
C PHE A 28 13.67 -22.40 8.80
N GLN A 29 12.95 -21.33 8.46
CA GLN A 29 11.73 -21.42 7.66
C GLN A 29 11.88 -20.65 6.35
N GLY A 30 11.79 -21.37 5.22
CA GLY A 30 11.75 -20.78 3.89
C GLY A 30 10.42 -20.08 3.56
N ARG A 31 10.27 -19.66 2.31
CA ARG A 31 9.00 -19.20 1.76
C ARG A 31 8.04 -20.39 1.60
N ALA A 32 6.76 -20.19 1.91
CA ALA A 32 5.71 -21.20 1.78
C ALA A 32 5.29 -21.50 0.32
N ASP A 33 5.71 -20.68 -0.65
CA ASP A 33 5.55 -20.93 -2.08
C ASP A 33 6.81 -21.54 -2.75
N ALA A 34 7.83 -21.89 -1.96
CA ALA A 34 9.03 -22.61 -2.41
C ALA A 34 9.02 -24.07 -1.93
N GLU A 35 9.72 -24.94 -2.66
CA GLU A 35 9.88 -26.34 -2.28
C GLU A 35 10.77 -26.48 -1.03
N ALA A 36 10.53 -27.50 -0.21
CA ALA A 36 11.31 -27.70 1.03
C ALA A 36 12.81 -27.94 0.78
N SER A 37 13.20 -28.36 -0.42
CA SER A 37 14.59 -28.52 -0.88
C SER A 37 15.22 -27.24 -1.43
N ALA A 38 14.44 -26.18 -1.67
CA ALA A 38 14.89 -24.96 -2.35
C ALA A 38 16.03 -24.23 -1.62
N TYR A 39 16.31 -24.55 -0.35
CA TYR A 39 17.32 -23.87 0.47
C TYR A 39 18.51 -24.75 0.85
N ASP A 40 18.57 -26.01 0.39
CA ASP A 40 19.60 -26.95 0.84
C ASP A 40 21.03 -26.49 0.47
N GLU A 41 21.20 -25.82 -0.67
CA GLU A 41 22.48 -25.24 -1.07
C GLU A 41 22.90 -24.00 -0.24
N LEU A 42 21.93 -23.28 0.36
CA LEU A 42 22.19 -22.18 1.29
C LEU A 42 22.56 -22.72 2.68
N LEU A 43 21.82 -23.70 3.19
CA LEU A 43 22.14 -24.35 4.47
C LEU A 43 23.49 -25.09 4.40
N ALA A 44 23.80 -25.71 3.25
CA ALA A 44 25.12 -26.31 3.01
C ALA A 44 26.25 -25.26 2.89
N ALA A 45 25.97 -24.04 2.43
CA ALA A 45 26.95 -22.94 2.43
C ALA A 45 27.23 -22.46 3.88
N LEU A 46 26.18 -22.31 4.68
CA LEU A 46 26.30 -21.94 6.10
C LEU A 46 27.03 -23.01 6.91
N GLN A 47 26.78 -24.30 6.62
CA GLN A 47 27.51 -25.42 7.21
C GLN A 47 29.02 -25.36 6.93
N ARG A 48 29.43 -25.09 5.67
CA ARG A 48 30.86 -25.00 5.30
C ARG A 48 31.57 -23.82 5.96
N GLU A 49 30.96 -22.63 5.93
CA GLU A 49 31.47 -21.46 6.66
C GLU A 49 31.58 -21.74 8.17
N GLY A 50 30.66 -22.53 8.73
CA GLY A 50 30.73 -23.02 10.11
C GLY A 50 31.95 -23.90 10.34
N GLU A 51 32.15 -24.93 9.52
CA GLU A 51 33.28 -25.86 9.60
C GLU A 51 34.63 -25.14 9.47
N GLU A 52 34.77 -24.20 8.53
CA GLU A 52 35.99 -23.40 8.36
C GLU A 52 36.30 -22.52 9.59
N ARG A 53 35.26 -21.97 10.24
CA ARG A 53 35.38 -21.18 11.48
C ARG A 53 35.37 -22.01 12.76
N LYS A 54 35.21 -23.33 12.68
CA LYS A 54 35.05 -24.26 13.83
C LYS A 54 33.83 -23.93 14.69
N VAL A 55 32.73 -23.58 14.03
CA VAL A 55 31.40 -23.40 14.61
C VAL A 55 30.57 -24.65 14.30
N GLU A 56 30.04 -25.31 15.32
CA GLU A 56 29.13 -26.44 15.11
C GLU A 56 27.73 -25.92 14.80
N ILE A 57 27.08 -26.39 13.74
CA ILE A 57 25.74 -25.93 13.35
C ILE A 57 24.77 -27.11 13.30
N PHE A 58 23.65 -26.97 14.00
CA PHE A 58 22.61 -27.97 14.13
C PHE A 58 21.30 -27.44 13.56
N TYR A 59 20.63 -28.24 12.74
CA TYR A 59 19.36 -27.91 12.11
C TYR A 59 18.29 -28.90 12.59
N PRO A 60 17.13 -28.46 13.11
CA PRO A 60 15.98 -29.35 13.31
C PRO A 60 15.40 -29.81 11.96
N LYS A 61 14.52 -30.81 11.96
CA LYS A 61 13.81 -31.24 10.74
C LYS A 61 13.00 -30.09 10.15
N LYS A 62 12.97 -30.01 8.82
CA LYS A 62 12.26 -28.95 8.07
C LYS A 62 10.77 -28.92 8.42
N GLY A 63 10.25 -27.73 8.70
CA GLY A 63 8.83 -27.48 8.99
C GLY A 63 8.58 -25.99 9.25
N THR A 64 7.42 -25.67 9.83
CA THR A 64 7.19 -24.35 10.45
C THR A 64 7.90 -24.25 11.80
N PHE A 65 8.13 -23.04 12.31
CA PHE A 65 8.72 -22.86 13.64
C PHE A 65 7.99 -23.62 14.77
N GLN A 66 6.66 -23.72 14.69
CA GLN A 66 5.86 -24.46 15.67
C GLN A 66 6.09 -25.99 15.60
N GLU A 67 6.38 -26.53 14.41
CA GLU A 67 6.69 -27.95 14.22
C GLU A 67 8.15 -28.27 14.58
N MET A 68 9.06 -27.30 14.39
CA MET A 68 10.48 -27.42 14.76
C MET A 68 10.71 -27.36 16.29
N GLU A 69 9.83 -26.70 17.04
CA GLU A 69 10.03 -26.42 18.48
C GLU A 69 10.47 -27.62 19.35
N PRO A 70 9.88 -28.82 19.26
CA PRO A 70 10.28 -29.93 20.13
C PRO A 70 11.74 -30.37 19.89
N GLU A 71 12.18 -30.36 18.63
CA GLU A 71 13.53 -30.73 18.23
C GLU A 71 14.53 -29.59 18.48
N VAL A 72 14.08 -28.32 18.37
CA VAL A 72 14.86 -27.16 18.84
C VAL A 72 15.15 -27.25 20.34
N GLN A 73 14.15 -27.60 21.15
CA GLN A 73 14.34 -27.78 22.60
C GLN A 73 15.24 -28.98 22.92
N GLU A 74 15.12 -30.08 22.18
CA GLU A 74 16.03 -31.23 22.31
C GLU A 74 17.49 -30.86 21.97
N LEU A 75 17.73 -30.21 20.82
CA LEU A 75 19.07 -29.76 20.41
C LEU A 75 19.66 -28.74 21.41
N MET A 76 18.86 -27.79 21.90
CA MET A 76 19.30 -26.81 22.90
C MET A 76 19.59 -27.45 24.27
N ALA A 77 18.95 -28.57 24.61
CA ALA A 77 19.24 -29.35 25.82
C ALA A 77 20.50 -30.22 25.66
N GLN A 78 20.75 -30.77 24.47
CA GLN A 78 21.98 -31.49 24.14
C GLN A 78 23.20 -30.55 24.06
N HIS A 79 23.00 -29.32 23.57
CA HIS A 79 24.04 -28.30 23.39
C HIS A 79 23.75 -27.03 24.23
N PRO A 80 23.83 -27.07 25.58
CA PRO A 80 23.51 -25.93 26.44
C PRO A 80 24.43 -24.71 26.24
N GLY A 81 25.57 -24.90 25.58
CA GLY A 81 26.44 -23.82 25.11
C GLY A 81 25.86 -22.98 23.96
N ALA A 82 25.00 -23.56 23.12
CA ALA A 82 24.62 -23.03 21.83
C ALA A 82 23.83 -21.71 21.86
N PHE A 83 23.87 -20.97 20.74
CA PHE A 83 22.91 -19.89 20.44
C PHE A 83 21.76 -20.44 19.60
N LEU A 84 20.54 -19.97 19.88
CA LEU A 84 19.36 -20.30 19.09
C LEU A 84 19.12 -19.21 18.05
N VAL A 85 19.09 -19.59 16.78
CA VAL A 85 18.88 -18.68 15.65
C VAL A 85 17.54 -19.00 14.98
N TYR A 86 16.63 -18.03 14.97
CA TYR A 86 15.45 -18.06 14.13
C TYR A 86 15.78 -17.37 12.81
N MET A 87 15.78 -18.11 11.71
CA MET A 87 16.14 -17.60 10.38
C MET A 87 15.00 -17.82 9.38
N GLY A 88 14.72 -16.86 8.51
CA GLY A 88 13.72 -17.08 7.46
C GLY A 88 13.88 -16.22 6.22
N HIS A 89 13.33 -16.70 5.09
CA HIS A 89 13.39 -16.04 3.79
C HIS A 89 12.07 -15.40 3.38
N GLY A 90 12.12 -14.14 2.93
CA GLY A 90 10.99 -13.42 2.36
C GLY A 90 9.98 -12.90 3.38
N MET A 91 9.29 -11.81 3.03
CA MET A 91 8.25 -11.16 3.83
C MET A 91 6.83 -11.54 3.35
N GLY A 92 5.80 -10.99 3.98
CA GLY A 92 4.40 -11.22 3.59
C GLY A 92 3.73 -12.39 4.31
N THR A 93 2.68 -12.96 3.72
CA THR A 93 1.94 -14.10 4.30
C THR A 93 2.56 -15.45 3.98
N THR A 94 3.30 -15.56 2.87
CA THR A 94 4.12 -16.72 2.50
C THR A 94 5.56 -16.61 2.99
N GLY A 95 5.98 -15.46 3.53
CA GLY A 95 7.35 -15.18 3.93
C GLY A 95 7.78 -15.80 5.26
N GLY A 96 8.89 -16.54 5.24
CA GLY A 96 9.50 -17.12 6.42
C GLY A 96 10.15 -16.10 7.36
N ALA A 97 10.60 -14.94 6.84
CA ALA A 97 11.18 -13.87 7.66
C ALA A 97 10.12 -13.20 8.56
N SER A 98 8.87 -13.09 8.10
CA SER A 98 7.74 -12.67 8.93
C SER A 98 7.43 -13.68 10.05
N ALA A 99 7.43 -14.99 9.74
CA ALA A 99 7.21 -16.04 10.71
C ALA A 99 8.32 -16.07 11.78
N ALA A 100 9.59 -15.92 11.36
CA ALA A 100 10.75 -15.89 12.26
C ALA A 100 10.65 -14.75 13.28
N GLN A 101 10.15 -13.58 12.88
CA GLN A 101 9.94 -12.44 13.77
C GLN A 101 8.85 -12.68 14.80
N HIS A 102 7.67 -13.14 14.36
CA HIS A 102 6.58 -13.43 15.29
C HIS A 102 6.99 -14.48 16.32
N TYR A 103 7.74 -15.50 15.90
CA TYR A 103 8.21 -16.56 16.77
C TYR A 103 9.32 -16.09 17.72
N ALA A 104 10.37 -15.43 17.20
CA ALA A 104 11.47 -14.90 18.01
C ALA A 104 11.03 -13.80 19.00
N ALA A 105 9.92 -13.10 18.75
CA ALA A 105 9.32 -12.17 19.71
C ALA A 105 8.57 -12.86 20.87
N THR A 106 8.28 -14.16 20.77
CA THR A 106 7.70 -14.98 21.85
C THR A 106 8.73 -15.86 22.57
N ALA A 107 9.88 -16.11 21.94
CA ALA A 107 10.94 -16.94 22.50
C ALA A 107 11.62 -16.28 23.72
N THR A 108 11.47 -16.88 24.89
CA THR A 108 12.05 -16.40 26.17
C THR A 108 13.54 -16.73 26.33
N ALA A 109 14.17 -17.37 25.34
CA ALA A 109 15.55 -17.81 25.40
C ALA A 109 16.53 -16.62 25.33
N ALA A 110 17.25 -16.37 26.43
CA ALA A 110 18.24 -15.28 26.54
C ALA A 110 19.41 -15.34 25.51
N LYS A 111 19.58 -16.48 24.83
CA LYS A 111 20.56 -16.69 23.74
C LYS A 111 19.96 -16.60 22.33
N ALA A 112 18.68 -16.22 22.19
CA ALA A 112 18.04 -16.12 20.88
C ALA A 112 18.71 -15.05 19.98
N ARG A 113 18.63 -15.29 18.67
CA ARG A 113 19.05 -14.41 17.56
C ARG A 113 18.02 -14.53 16.44
N LEU A 114 17.91 -13.48 15.63
CA LEU A 114 16.98 -13.43 14.49
C LEU A 114 17.72 -13.05 13.21
N VAL A 115 17.48 -13.78 12.12
CA VAL A 115 18.06 -13.52 10.80
C VAL A 115 16.96 -13.46 9.75
N LEU A 116 16.88 -12.35 9.03
CA LEU A 116 15.88 -12.07 7.99
C LEU A 116 16.59 -12.02 6.64
N LEU A 117 16.37 -13.03 5.82
CA LEU A 117 16.91 -13.08 4.46
C LEU A 117 15.86 -12.55 3.50
N ALA A 118 16.22 -11.59 2.65
CA ALA A 118 15.27 -10.82 1.84
C ALA A 118 14.07 -10.35 2.69
N GLY A 119 14.37 -9.55 3.71
CA GLY A 119 13.37 -9.13 4.69
C GLY A 119 13.90 -8.07 5.64
N PHE A 120 12.98 -7.53 6.44
CA PHE A 120 13.19 -6.41 7.36
C PHE A 120 12.33 -6.59 8.62
N LEU A 121 12.66 -5.92 9.72
CA LEU A 121 11.80 -5.93 10.89
C LEU A 121 10.44 -5.28 10.58
N GLU A 122 9.37 -6.04 10.70
CA GLU A 122 7.99 -5.58 10.56
C GLU A 122 7.73 -4.44 11.53
N ARG A 123 7.19 -3.34 11.01
CA ARG A 123 6.80 -2.22 11.85
C ARG A 123 5.56 -2.61 12.65
N VAL A 124 5.71 -2.61 13.97
CA VAL A 124 4.62 -2.13 14.82
C VAL A 124 4.47 -0.64 14.49
N TRP A 125 3.56 -0.34 13.55
CA TRP A 125 3.19 1.03 13.18
C TRP A 125 2.69 1.80 14.42
N ARG A 126 2.55 3.13 14.28
CA ARG A 126 2.07 4.00 15.38
C ARG A 126 0.82 3.38 16.03
N PRO A 127 0.59 3.57 17.34
CA PRO A 127 -0.68 3.22 17.97
C PRO A 127 -1.83 3.75 17.09
N ASP A 128 -2.83 2.92 16.82
CA ASP A 128 -3.89 3.23 15.86
C ASP A 128 -4.57 4.57 16.19
N ILE A 129 -5.27 5.16 15.22
CA ILE A 129 -5.82 6.51 15.43
C ILE A 129 -6.80 6.58 16.64
N ALA A 130 -7.49 5.48 16.99
CA ALA A 130 -8.31 5.42 18.20
C ALA A 130 -7.49 5.17 19.49
N ALA A 131 -6.27 4.64 19.39
CA ALA A 131 -5.29 4.63 20.48
C ALA A 131 -4.70 6.02 20.73
N CYS A 132 -4.28 6.76 19.70
CA CYS A 132 -3.82 8.15 19.90
C CYS A 132 -4.98 9.11 20.30
N MET A 133 -6.22 8.88 19.83
CA MET A 133 -7.39 9.65 20.31
C MET A 133 -7.59 9.58 21.83
N LYS A 134 -7.11 8.51 22.49
CA LYS A 134 -7.15 8.37 23.96
C LYS A 134 -6.06 9.20 24.67
N THR A 135 -4.99 9.58 23.97
CA THR A 135 -3.91 10.43 24.51
C THR A 135 -4.07 11.91 24.16
N TRP A 136 -5.08 12.29 23.38
CA TRP A 136 -5.38 13.69 23.08
C TRP A 136 -5.90 14.44 24.31
N SER A 137 -5.12 15.42 24.77
CA SER A 137 -5.42 16.28 25.93
C SER A 137 -6.65 17.18 25.76
N VAL A 138 -7.07 17.41 24.51
CA VAL A 138 -8.31 18.12 24.17
C VAL A 138 -9.12 17.25 23.23
N GLN A 139 -10.33 16.88 23.65
CA GLN A 139 -11.26 16.12 22.81
C GLN A 139 -11.98 17.03 21.79
N PRO A 140 -12.41 16.49 20.63
CA PRO A 140 -12.96 17.30 19.53
C PRO A 140 -14.24 18.06 19.93
N THR A 141 -14.19 19.39 19.87
CA THR A 141 -15.26 20.25 20.41
C THR A 141 -16.47 20.41 19.48
N LEU A 142 -16.35 20.03 18.20
CA LEU A 142 -17.40 20.16 17.20
C LEU A 142 -18.00 18.78 16.83
N LYS A 143 -19.30 18.61 17.10
CA LYS A 143 -20.09 17.50 16.51
C LYS A 143 -20.14 17.68 15.00
N CYS A 144 -19.49 16.79 14.25
CA CYS A 144 -19.45 16.92 12.80
C CYS A 144 -20.84 16.75 12.17
N PRO A 145 -21.25 17.62 11.21
CA PRO A 145 -22.52 17.48 10.53
C PRO A 145 -22.68 16.09 9.91
N LYS A 146 -23.81 15.42 10.22
CA LYS A 146 -24.17 14.08 9.69
C LYS A 146 -23.19 12.95 10.05
N GLY A 147 -22.32 13.11 11.05
CA GLY A 147 -21.50 12.02 11.60
C GLY A 147 -20.33 11.54 10.72
N LEU A 148 -20.00 12.26 9.64
CA LEU A 148 -18.96 11.88 8.68
C LEU A 148 -17.52 11.93 9.22
N CYS A 149 -17.31 12.48 10.43
CA CYS A 149 -16.00 12.69 11.04
C CYS A 149 -15.98 12.04 12.44
N PRO A 150 -15.69 10.73 12.54
CA PRO A 150 -15.50 10.05 13.83
C PRO A 150 -14.18 10.52 14.45
N GLY A 151 -14.24 11.64 15.17
CA GLY A 151 -13.06 12.42 15.59
C GLY A 151 -13.21 13.93 15.42
N GLY A 152 -14.34 14.43 14.90
CA GLY A 152 -14.67 15.86 14.85
C GLY A 152 -13.64 16.72 14.10
N TYR A 153 -13.44 17.95 14.58
CA TYR A 153 -12.32 18.81 14.21
C TYR A 153 -11.54 19.19 15.48
N LEU A 154 -10.21 19.19 15.38
CA LEU A 154 -9.31 19.78 16.35
C LEU A 154 -8.67 21.07 15.78
N LYS A 155 -7.91 21.76 16.62
CA LYS A 155 -7.01 22.84 16.19
C LYS A 155 -5.64 22.26 15.85
N ASP A 156 -4.90 22.97 15.00
CA ASP A 156 -3.47 22.76 14.74
C ASP A 156 -2.70 22.48 16.05
N GLY A 157 -1.72 21.57 16.01
CA GLY A 157 -0.89 21.20 17.17
C GLY A 157 -1.60 20.36 18.26
N VAL A 158 -2.93 20.25 18.25
CA VAL A 158 -3.68 19.38 19.20
C VAL A 158 -3.64 17.92 18.77
N HIS A 159 -3.37 17.64 17.49
CA HIS A 159 -3.09 16.30 16.96
C HIS A 159 -1.70 15.74 17.37
N ASN A 160 -1.03 16.33 18.37
CA ASN A 160 0.26 15.86 18.86
C ASN A 160 0.14 14.51 19.58
N CYS A 161 0.12 13.43 18.80
CA CYS A 161 0.57 12.12 19.22
C CYS A 161 2.05 12.25 19.59
N SER A 162 2.35 12.58 20.85
CA SER A 162 3.72 12.75 21.36
C SER A 162 4.43 11.40 21.53
N GLY A 163 4.58 10.68 20.41
CA GLY A 163 5.52 9.58 20.28
C GLY A 163 6.96 10.10 20.33
N PRO A 164 7.95 9.19 20.39
CA PRO A 164 9.36 9.58 20.38
C PRO A 164 9.69 10.34 19.08
N THR A 165 10.60 11.32 19.19
CA THR A 165 10.96 12.26 18.10
C THR A 165 11.53 11.55 16.86
N ILE A 166 12.05 10.34 17.06
CA ILE A 166 12.24 9.33 16.01
C ILE A 166 11.39 8.12 16.43
N PRO A 167 10.51 7.57 15.60
CA PRO A 167 9.86 6.30 15.85
C PRO A 167 10.87 5.15 15.62
N SER A 168 11.88 5.06 16.50
CA SER A 168 12.79 3.91 16.57
C SER A 168 11.93 2.65 16.74
N PRO A 169 11.86 1.74 15.74
CA PRO A 169 10.92 0.63 15.80
C PRO A 169 11.35 -0.33 16.91
N SER A 170 10.68 -0.23 18.07
CA SER A 170 10.98 -1.04 19.24
C SER A 170 10.53 -2.48 18.98
N TYR A 171 11.38 -3.26 18.31
CA TYR A 171 11.30 -4.70 18.29
C TYR A 171 11.93 -5.22 19.60
N PRO A 172 11.13 -5.71 20.57
CA PRO A 172 11.63 -6.10 21.89
C PRO A 172 12.25 -7.51 21.91
N GLY A 173 12.34 -8.15 20.75
CA GLY A 173 12.96 -9.47 20.59
C GLY A 173 14.49 -9.42 20.55
N PRO A 174 15.13 -10.53 20.15
CA PRO A 174 16.59 -10.67 20.22
C PRO A 174 17.37 -9.74 19.27
N PRO A 175 18.70 -9.62 19.45
CA PRO A 175 19.60 -9.07 18.44
C PRO A 175 19.31 -9.70 17.08
N SER A 176 19.27 -8.86 16.05
CA SER A 176 18.72 -9.25 14.76
C SER A 176 19.50 -8.72 13.56
N LEU A 177 19.50 -9.48 12.47
CA LEU A 177 20.17 -9.15 11.21
C LEU A 177 19.17 -9.24 10.05
N SER A 178 19.09 -8.22 9.22
CA SER A 178 18.47 -8.29 7.90
C SER A 178 19.55 -8.34 6.82
N ILE A 179 19.42 -9.25 5.85
CA ILE A 179 20.28 -9.35 4.68
C ILE A 179 19.43 -9.21 3.42
N GLY A 180 19.69 -8.17 2.63
CA GLY A 180 19.07 -7.95 1.31
C GLY A 180 20.07 -8.15 0.17
N GLY A 181 19.58 -8.37 -1.04
CA GLY A 181 20.38 -8.38 -2.26
C GLY A 181 20.21 -7.09 -3.05
N GLU A 182 21.30 -6.55 -3.61
CA GLU A 182 21.31 -5.31 -4.41
C GLU A 182 20.29 -5.32 -5.58
N LEU A 183 19.98 -6.51 -6.07
CA LEU A 183 19.11 -6.79 -7.21
C LEU A 183 17.87 -7.62 -6.79
N ASP A 184 17.52 -7.62 -5.50
CA ASP A 184 16.25 -8.20 -5.04
C ASP A 184 15.08 -7.41 -5.64
N GLY A 185 14.43 -8.01 -6.63
CA GLY A 185 13.27 -7.42 -7.30
C GLY A 185 11.96 -7.61 -6.55
N LEU A 186 11.96 -8.28 -5.39
CA LEU A 186 10.79 -8.42 -4.53
C LEU A 186 10.92 -7.53 -3.29
N VAL A 187 11.89 -7.77 -2.40
CA VAL A 187 12.11 -6.91 -1.23
C VAL A 187 13.01 -5.74 -1.61
N ARG A 188 12.36 -4.66 -2.04
CA ARG A 188 12.99 -3.51 -2.68
C ARG A 188 14.16 -2.90 -1.90
N MET A 189 15.17 -2.46 -2.64
CA MET A 189 16.33 -1.72 -2.13
C MET A 189 15.98 -0.49 -1.30
N SER A 190 14.95 0.25 -1.69
CA SER A 190 14.41 1.38 -0.93
C SER A 190 13.90 0.96 0.46
N ARG A 191 13.32 -0.24 0.59
CA ARG A 191 12.86 -0.79 1.87
C ARG A 191 13.99 -1.32 2.74
N MET A 192 15.03 -1.88 2.14
CA MET A 192 16.26 -2.24 2.87
C MET A 192 17.00 -0.99 3.38
N ALA A 193 17.08 0.07 2.56
CA ALA A 193 17.61 1.37 2.96
C ALA A 193 16.79 2.01 4.09
N GLU A 194 15.45 1.94 3.99
CA GLU A 194 14.52 2.42 5.02
C GLU A 194 14.72 1.70 6.36
N ALA A 195 14.89 0.37 6.36
CA ALA A 195 15.21 -0.39 7.57
C ALA A 195 16.59 0.00 8.12
N TRP A 196 17.61 0.08 7.25
CA TRP A 196 18.97 0.49 7.62
C TRP A 196 19.02 1.90 8.22
N TYR A 197 18.15 2.81 7.81
CA TYR A 197 18.06 4.17 8.34
C TYR A 197 17.22 4.25 9.64
N THR A 198 16.01 3.67 9.66
CA THR A 198 15.06 3.84 10.77
C THR A 198 15.36 2.97 12.00
N GLN A 199 16.11 1.88 11.86
CA GLN A 199 16.29 0.87 12.93
C GLN A 199 17.68 0.92 13.61
N GLN A 200 18.52 1.92 13.28
CA GLN A 200 19.92 2.05 13.75
C GLN A 200 20.08 2.08 15.28
N ALA A 201 19.10 2.62 16.00
CA ALA A 201 19.13 2.77 17.45
C ALA A 201 18.77 1.47 18.23
N THR A 202 18.62 0.35 17.52
CA THR A 202 18.24 -0.95 18.11
C THR A 202 19.41 -1.95 18.03
N GLN A 203 19.21 -3.16 18.57
CA GLN A 203 20.13 -4.29 18.34
C GLN A 203 19.98 -4.92 16.94
N HIS A 204 19.33 -4.23 16.01
CA HIS A 204 19.25 -4.61 14.60
C HIS A 204 20.53 -4.23 13.83
N LYS A 205 20.83 -5.02 12.82
CA LYS A 205 21.80 -4.74 11.76
C LYS A 205 21.12 -4.99 10.42
N VAL A 206 21.40 -4.14 9.43
CA VAL A 206 20.98 -4.36 8.05
C VAL A 206 22.24 -4.46 7.21
N LYS A 207 22.30 -5.48 6.36
CA LYS A 207 23.41 -5.82 5.49
C LYS A 207 22.97 -6.05 4.05
N LEU A 208 23.88 -5.80 3.12
CA LEU A 208 23.65 -5.86 1.69
C LEU A 208 24.67 -6.75 0.99
N VAL A 209 24.19 -7.67 0.15
CA VAL A 209 25.04 -8.44 -0.78
C VAL A 209 24.97 -7.80 -2.16
N LEU A 210 26.12 -7.37 -2.69
CA LEU A 210 26.20 -6.74 -4.00
C LEU A 210 25.98 -7.76 -5.13
N GLY A 211 25.18 -7.37 -6.12
CA GLY A 211 24.80 -8.20 -7.25
C GLY A 211 23.80 -9.32 -6.95
N MET A 212 23.43 -9.57 -5.69
CA MET A 212 22.50 -10.64 -5.31
C MET A 212 21.04 -10.26 -5.62
N SER A 213 20.29 -11.22 -6.16
CA SER A 213 18.85 -11.18 -6.43
C SER A 213 18.05 -11.94 -5.35
N HIS A 214 16.71 -11.87 -5.38
CA HIS A 214 15.86 -12.63 -4.44
C HIS A 214 16.01 -14.14 -4.62
N SER A 215 16.18 -14.56 -5.87
CA SER A 215 16.20 -15.95 -6.30
C SER A 215 17.53 -16.66 -6.03
N ASP A 216 18.64 -15.94 -5.90
CA ASP A 216 19.96 -16.50 -5.56
C ASP A 216 19.97 -17.29 -4.24
N LEU A 217 19.09 -16.94 -3.29
CA LEU A 217 18.94 -17.64 -2.01
C LEU A 217 18.27 -19.02 -2.15
N MET A 218 17.80 -19.38 -3.35
CA MET A 218 17.06 -20.60 -3.63
C MET A 218 17.67 -21.40 -4.79
N SER A 219 17.53 -22.73 -4.76
CA SER A 219 17.88 -23.65 -5.87
C SER A 219 16.68 -23.97 -6.76
N SER A 220 15.47 -23.93 -6.20
CA SER A 220 14.19 -24.03 -6.92
C SER A 220 13.43 -22.72 -6.75
N ILE A 221 13.16 -22.01 -7.85
CA ILE A 221 12.69 -20.61 -7.83
C ILE A 221 11.17 -20.58 -8.12
N PRO A 222 10.34 -20.09 -7.18
CA PRO A 222 8.90 -19.94 -7.41
C PRO A 222 8.58 -19.03 -8.61
N SER A 223 7.53 -19.33 -9.37
CA SER A 223 7.11 -18.50 -10.52
C SER A 223 6.68 -17.09 -10.11
N SER A 224 6.19 -16.93 -8.87
CA SER A 224 5.91 -15.65 -8.21
C SER A 224 7.15 -14.76 -8.05
N VAL A 225 8.31 -15.38 -7.81
CA VAL A 225 9.62 -14.74 -7.69
C VAL A 225 10.21 -14.45 -9.07
N ALA A 226 10.31 -15.48 -9.92
CA ALA A 226 10.92 -15.40 -11.25
C ALA A 226 10.23 -14.40 -12.21
N ALA A 227 9.00 -13.98 -11.91
CA ALA A 227 8.28 -12.96 -12.67
C ALA A 227 8.64 -11.51 -12.28
N GLN A 228 9.22 -11.27 -11.09
CA GLN A 228 9.43 -9.93 -10.53
C GLN A 228 10.90 -9.62 -10.17
N ASP A 229 11.69 -10.65 -9.93
CA ASP A 229 13.09 -10.55 -9.53
C ASP A 229 13.99 -10.04 -10.68
N LEU A 230 15.14 -9.44 -10.34
CA LEU A 230 16.12 -8.99 -11.33
C LEU A 230 17.19 -10.06 -11.56
N PRO A 231 17.86 -10.10 -12.73
CA PRO A 231 18.95 -11.03 -12.96
C PRO A 231 20.14 -10.74 -12.03
N SER A 232 20.64 -11.79 -11.36
CA SER A 232 21.85 -11.71 -10.53
C SER A 232 23.09 -11.26 -11.31
N GLU A 233 23.99 -10.54 -10.63
CA GLU A 233 25.33 -10.20 -11.12
C GLU A 233 26.47 -10.94 -10.40
N CYS A 234 26.24 -11.51 -9.20
CA CYS A 234 27.22 -12.35 -8.50
C CYS A 234 26.94 -13.86 -8.64
N GLY A 235 25.67 -14.22 -8.80
CA GLY A 235 25.21 -15.61 -8.97
C GLY A 235 25.07 -16.38 -7.66
N ALA A 236 24.13 -17.31 -7.66
CA ALA A 236 23.61 -17.98 -6.46
C ALA A 236 24.66 -18.63 -5.55
N SER A 237 25.76 -19.16 -6.10
CA SER A 237 26.81 -19.76 -5.26
C SER A 237 27.56 -18.71 -4.43
N ASP A 238 27.98 -17.60 -5.05
CA ASP A 238 28.72 -16.53 -4.37
C ASP A 238 27.81 -15.77 -3.41
N ALA A 239 26.58 -15.47 -3.86
CA ALA A 239 25.53 -14.88 -3.03
C ALA A 239 25.32 -15.65 -1.72
N ARG A 240 25.12 -16.98 -1.77
CA ARG A 240 24.90 -17.82 -0.57
C ARG A 240 26.15 -17.89 0.32
N THR A 241 27.36 -17.87 -0.24
CA THR A 241 28.60 -17.77 0.54
C THR A 241 28.68 -16.42 1.25
N GLN A 242 28.47 -15.29 0.56
CA GLN A 242 28.46 -13.96 1.17
C GLN A 242 27.39 -13.83 2.28
N VAL A 243 26.17 -14.36 2.06
CA VAL A 243 25.12 -14.44 3.07
C VAL A 243 25.55 -15.27 4.28
N SER A 244 26.13 -16.43 4.06
CA SER A 244 26.60 -17.33 5.13
C SER A 244 27.71 -16.68 5.97
N LYS A 245 28.66 -15.99 5.32
CA LYS A 245 29.69 -15.18 5.97
C LYS A 245 29.07 -14.13 6.90
N LEU A 246 28.15 -13.30 6.36
CA LEU A 246 27.46 -12.25 7.11
C LEU A 246 26.65 -12.76 8.30
N ILE A 247 26.06 -13.97 8.19
CA ILE A 247 25.36 -14.64 9.29
C ILE A 247 26.35 -14.97 10.42
N LEU A 248 27.48 -15.61 10.11
CA LEU A 248 28.45 -16.00 11.15
C LEU A 248 29.17 -14.79 11.76
N ASP A 249 29.57 -13.80 10.96
CA ASP A 249 30.16 -12.54 11.45
C ASP A 249 29.26 -11.91 12.54
N PHE A 250 27.95 -11.87 12.28
CA PHE A 250 26.94 -11.35 13.22
C PHE A 250 26.72 -12.24 14.45
N LEU A 251 26.65 -13.57 14.28
CA LEU A 251 26.37 -14.50 15.38
C LEU A 251 27.55 -14.64 16.35
N LEU A 252 28.78 -14.60 15.84
CA LEU A 252 30.02 -14.62 16.61
C LEU A 252 30.35 -13.25 17.24
N ALA A 253 29.57 -12.21 16.94
CA ALA A 253 29.80 -10.82 17.32
C ALA A 253 31.18 -10.28 16.89
N GLU A 254 31.66 -10.76 15.74
CA GLU A 254 32.85 -10.23 15.09
C GLU A 254 32.56 -8.82 14.55
N SER A 255 33.62 -8.04 14.30
CA SER A 255 33.47 -6.68 13.77
C SER A 255 33.07 -6.73 12.29
N LEU A 256 31.76 -6.76 12.03
CA LEU A 256 31.18 -6.54 10.71
C LEU A 256 31.88 -5.34 10.04
N GLU A 257 32.59 -5.61 8.94
CA GLU A 257 33.51 -4.65 8.33
C GLU A 257 32.80 -3.40 7.77
N ILE A 258 33.61 -2.41 7.33
CA ILE A 258 33.12 -1.28 6.52
C ILE A 258 32.54 -1.87 5.22
N SER A 259 31.29 -1.53 4.91
CA SER A 259 30.42 -2.38 4.09
C SER A 259 29.47 -1.50 3.26
N PRO A 260 29.01 -1.96 2.08
CA PRO A 260 28.54 -1.07 1.01
C PRO A 260 27.18 -0.41 1.26
N GLU A 261 26.52 -0.70 2.40
CA GLU A 261 25.27 -0.07 2.83
C GLU A 261 25.30 1.46 2.71
N ALA A 262 26.41 2.12 3.10
CA ALA A 262 26.49 3.57 3.07
C ALA A 262 26.49 4.17 1.64
N GLU A 263 27.10 3.46 0.67
CA GLU A 263 27.10 3.88 -0.75
C GLU A 263 25.76 3.60 -1.42
N ILE A 264 25.13 2.46 -1.11
CA ILE A 264 23.91 2.00 -1.79
C ILE A 264 22.64 2.57 -1.17
N PHE A 265 22.54 2.64 0.16
CA PHE A 265 21.38 3.17 0.88
C PHE A 265 21.45 4.69 1.11
N GLY A 266 22.64 5.28 1.16
CA GLY A 266 22.84 6.73 1.32
C GLY A 266 22.02 7.58 0.33
N PRO A 267 22.01 7.27 -0.98
CA PRO A 267 21.17 7.95 -1.97
C PRO A 267 19.67 7.90 -1.66
N PHE A 268 19.18 6.77 -1.14
CA PHE A 268 17.78 6.66 -0.71
C PHE A 268 17.50 7.52 0.53
N VAL A 269 18.40 7.54 1.53
CA VAL A 269 18.28 8.46 2.67
C VAL A 269 18.26 9.92 2.22
N GLU A 270 19.04 10.29 1.19
CA GLU A 270 19.01 11.65 0.63
C GLU A 270 17.64 12.01 0.05
N MET A 271 17.12 11.18 -0.86
CA MET A 271 15.86 11.46 -1.57
C MET A 271 14.63 11.37 -0.66
N PHE A 272 14.58 10.37 0.21
CA PHE A 272 13.48 10.26 1.17
C PHE A 272 13.62 11.31 2.28
N ALA A 273 14.68 11.26 3.10
CA ALA A 273 14.73 12.04 4.34
C ALA A 273 14.90 13.55 4.10
N LYS A 274 15.62 13.98 3.06
CA LYS A 274 15.92 15.41 2.83
C LYS A 274 15.06 16.05 1.72
N GLU A 275 14.98 15.44 0.55
CA GLU A 275 14.23 16.02 -0.58
C GLU A 275 12.71 15.91 -0.35
N GLU A 276 12.21 14.74 0.02
CA GLU A 276 10.78 14.53 0.27
C GLU A 276 10.35 14.87 1.71
N GLY A 277 11.27 15.03 2.66
CA GLY A 277 10.94 15.26 4.07
C GLY A 277 10.21 14.07 4.68
N SER A 278 10.69 12.85 4.38
CA SER A 278 9.89 11.62 4.37
C SER A 278 9.14 11.23 5.65
N TRP A 279 8.08 10.47 5.39
CA TRP A 279 7.26 9.72 6.34
C TRP A 279 8.02 8.55 7.00
N TRP A 280 9.28 8.29 6.61
CA TRP A 280 10.19 7.39 7.35
C TRP A 280 10.48 7.90 8.77
N TRP A 281 10.50 9.24 8.94
CA TRP A 281 11.06 9.88 10.13
C TRP A 281 9.99 10.47 11.05
N THR A 282 8.92 11.02 10.51
CA THR A 282 7.92 11.73 11.32
C THR A 282 7.04 10.74 12.10
N SER A 283 7.16 10.78 13.43
CA SER A 283 6.15 10.21 14.37
C SER A 283 4.95 11.15 14.54
N TYR A 284 5.10 12.40 14.12
CA TYR A 284 4.06 13.41 13.98
C TYR A 284 3.41 13.32 12.59
N SER A 285 2.16 13.75 12.48
CA SER A 285 1.60 14.19 11.19
C SER A 285 1.39 15.69 11.28
N ASP A 286 2.44 16.40 11.70
CA ASP A 286 2.42 17.84 11.88
C ASP A 286 2.50 18.53 10.53
N GLU A 287 1.64 19.54 10.36
CA GLU A 287 1.53 20.36 9.15
C GLU A 287 2.81 21.22 8.91
N GLN A 288 3.82 21.09 9.78
CA GLN A 288 5.15 21.70 9.76
C GLN A 288 6.19 20.89 8.96
N GLY A 289 5.90 19.63 8.61
CA GLY A 289 6.76 18.86 7.72
C GLY A 289 6.91 19.58 6.37
N SER A 290 8.13 19.59 5.82
CA SER A 290 8.43 20.26 4.56
C SER A 290 9.24 19.36 3.63
N SER A 291 8.69 19.07 2.45
CA SER A 291 9.51 18.58 1.34
C SER A 291 10.34 19.76 0.81
N SER A 292 11.66 19.66 0.92
CA SER A 292 12.57 20.64 0.33
C SER A 292 12.55 20.58 -1.20
N TRP A 293 12.26 19.42 -1.79
CA TRP A 293 12.01 19.25 -3.22
C TRP A 293 10.83 20.11 -3.71
N ALA A 294 9.69 20.08 -3.02
CA ALA A 294 8.53 20.92 -3.39
C ALA A 294 8.79 22.42 -3.15
N ALA A 295 9.58 22.78 -2.13
CA ALA A 295 10.06 24.15 -1.95
C ALA A 295 11.01 24.58 -3.10
N ASN A 296 11.83 23.66 -3.62
CA ASN A 296 12.71 23.90 -4.75
C ASN A 296 11.93 23.92 -6.10
N ALA A 297 10.86 23.14 -6.23
CA ALA A 297 9.93 23.19 -7.35
C ALA A 297 9.30 24.59 -7.53
N GLN A 298 9.00 25.29 -6.44
CA GLN A 298 8.58 26.70 -6.50
C GLN A 298 9.64 27.60 -7.12
N ARG A 299 10.93 27.42 -6.77
CA ARG A 299 12.05 28.18 -7.34
C ARG A 299 12.27 27.86 -8.83
N ARG A 300 12.08 26.61 -9.22
CA ARG A 300 12.16 26.17 -10.63
C ARG A 300 11.01 26.67 -11.50
N LEU A 301 9.78 26.66 -10.98
CA LEU A 301 8.58 27.14 -11.70
C LEU A 301 8.76 28.58 -12.21
N VAL A 302 9.48 29.41 -11.45
CA VAL A 302 9.54 30.87 -11.55
C VAL A 302 10.87 31.42 -12.08
N ASP A 303 11.91 30.60 -12.18
CA ASP A 303 13.23 31.02 -12.68
C ASP A 303 13.22 31.30 -14.21
N PRO A 304 13.94 32.31 -14.72
CA PRO A 304 14.53 33.43 -13.99
C PRO A 304 13.45 34.39 -13.47
N LEU A 305 13.62 34.86 -12.23
CA LEU A 305 12.76 35.87 -11.63
C LEU A 305 13.30 37.29 -11.94
N PRO A 306 12.48 38.27 -12.37
CA PRO A 306 12.95 39.57 -12.85
C PRO A 306 13.30 40.58 -11.74
N CYS A 307 13.22 40.20 -10.46
CA CYS A 307 13.62 41.05 -9.34
C CYS A 307 15.14 41.30 -9.37
N SER A 308 15.56 42.49 -9.81
CA SER A 308 16.96 42.92 -9.77
C SER A 308 17.53 42.85 -8.35
N GLY A 309 18.49 41.95 -8.14
CA GLY A 309 19.15 41.72 -6.84
C GLY A 309 18.55 40.59 -5.99
N ALA A 310 17.35 40.08 -6.29
CA ALA A 310 16.70 39.05 -5.47
C ALA A 310 16.99 37.60 -5.88
N SER A 311 17.87 37.37 -6.86
CA SER A 311 18.26 36.02 -7.31
C SER A 311 18.94 35.17 -6.23
N GLY A 312 19.52 35.79 -5.20
CA GLY A 312 20.00 35.13 -3.97
C GLY A 312 19.02 35.19 -2.78
N ALA A 313 17.83 35.75 -2.95
CA ALA A 313 16.98 36.25 -1.85
C ALA A 313 15.57 35.63 -1.81
N TRP A 314 15.39 34.41 -2.33
CA TRP A 314 14.11 33.69 -2.26
C TRP A 314 14.10 32.66 -1.12
N HIS A 315 13.39 32.96 -0.03
CA HIS A 315 13.03 31.96 0.98
C HIS A 315 11.75 31.20 0.55
N VAL A 316 11.84 29.89 0.30
CA VAL A 316 10.63 29.09 0.08
C VAL A 316 10.40 28.22 1.31
N GLU A 317 9.19 28.30 1.84
CA GLU A 317 8.65 27.42 2.85
C GLU A 317 7.61 26.52 2.24
N ASN A 318 7.40 25.36 2.84
CA ASN A 318 6.44 24.37 2.39
C ASN A 318 5.70 23.83 3.62
N GLU A 319 4.38 23.89 3.59
CA GLU A 319 3.52 23.25 4.58
C GLU A 319 2.80 22.07 3.91
N PHE A 320 2.85 20.89 4.52
CA PHE A 320 2.04 19.76 4.06
C PHE A 320 0.57 19.98 4.45
N HIS A 321 -0.30 20.18 3.46
CA HIS A 321 -1.75 20.21 3.66
C HIS A 321 -2.48 19.29 2.69
N LEU A 322 -3.54 18.66 3.20
CA LEU A 322 -4.50 17.89 2.43
C LEU A 322 -5.13 18.74 1.31
N LEU A 323 -4.90 18.34 0.06
CA LEU A 323 -5.45 18.99 -1.14
C LEU A 323 -6.93 18.62 -1.33
N SER A 324 -7.78 19.23 -0.52
CA SER A 324 -9.23 19.07 -0.54
C SER A 324 -9.95 20.18 -1.31
N ASP A 325 -11.21 19.93 -1.69
CA ASP A 325 -12.07 20.92 -2.34
C ASP A 325 -12.37 22.10 -1.40
N GLU A 326 -11.92 23.30 -1.78
CA GLU A 326 -12.05 24.54 -1.02
C GLU A 326 -13.51 24.93 -0.72
N GLY A 327 -14.48 24.39 -1.47
CA GLY A 327 -15.91 24.49 -1.16
C GLY A 327 -16.30 23.78 0.13
N LEU A 328 -15.65 22.64 0.44
CA LEU A 328 -15.87 21.83 1.65
C LEU A 328 -14.97 22.25 2.81
N ILE A 329 -13.84 22.93 2.53
CA ILE A 329 -12.94 23.48 3.54
C ILE A 329 -13.66 24.56 4.35
N PRO A 330 -13.70 24.47 5.70
CA PRO A 330 -14.26 25.49 6.58
C PRO A 330 -13.61 26.87 6.33
N PRO A 331 -14.38 27.99 6.40
CA PRO A 331 -13.86 29.32 6.04
C PRO A 331 -12.57 29.75 6.74
N TYR A 332 -12.31 29.27 7.97
CA TYR A 332 -11.10 29.60 8.74
C TYR A 332 -9.83 28.84 8.29
N TYR A 333 -9.96 27.74 7.55
CA TYR A 333 -8.83 27.02 6.95
C TYR A 333 -8.48 27.55 5.55
N ARG A 334 -9.42 28.19 4.84
CA ARG A 334 -9.23 28.68 3.46
C ARG A 334 -8.02 29.62 3.26
N PRO A 335 -7.59 30.47 4.22
CA PRO A 335 -6.35 31.24 4.08
C PRO A 335 -5.08 30.39 4.10
N LYS A 336 -5.08 29.24 4.80
CA LYS A 336 -3.91 28.36 4.95
C LYS A 336 -3.65 27.49 3.72
N HIS A 337 -4.69 27.08 3.01
CA HIS A 337 -4.56 26.25 1.80
C HIS A 337 -4.21 27.03 0.53
N ARG A 338 -3.67 28.26 0.65
CA ARG A 338 -3.23 29.08 -0.47
C ARG A 338 -1.72 29.27 -0.41
N PRO A 339 -0.98 29.02 -1.51
CA PRO A 339 0.38 29.48 -1.58
C PRO A 339 0.38 31.01 -1.51
N ASN A 340 1.21 31.57 -0.64
CA ASN A 340 1.25 33.00 -0.34
C ASN A 340 2.62 33.56 -0.66
N LEU A 341 2.70 34.84 -1.05
CA LEU A 341 3.95 35.52 -1.32
C LEU A 341 4.02 36.81 -0.48
N THR A 342 4.93 36.85 0.49
CA THR A 342 5.24 38.05 1.26
C THR A 342 6.59 38.62 0.84
N LYS A 343 6.68 39.95 0.80
CA LYS A 343 7.95 40.67 0.68
C LYS A 343 8.39 41.03 2.08
N ASP A 344 9.65 40.77 2.40
CA ASP A 344 10.23 41.13 3.70
C ASP A 344 10.28 42.65 3.89
N GLU A 345 10.19 43.12 5.15
CA GLU A 345 10.18 44.55 5.49
C GLU A 345 11.51 45.23 5.17
N SER A 346 12.63 44.48 5.13
CA SER A 346 13.92 44.94 4.60
C SER A 346 13.88 45.27 3.09
N GLY A 347 12.83 44.85 2.39
CA GLY A 347 12.63 45.05 0.96
C GLY A 347 13.43 44.13 0.04
N GLY A 348 14.37 43.34 0.57
CA GLY A 348 15.30 42.52 -0.22
C GLY A 348 14.79 41.11 -0.58
N PHE A 349 13.99 40.49 0.29
CA PHE A 349 13.62 39.07 0.17
C PHE A 349 12.16 38.86 -0.26
N LEU A 350 11.93 37.81 -1.04
CA LEU A 350 10.59 37.25 -1.27
C LEU A 350 10.48 35.91 -0.55
N ARG A 351 9.43 35.78 0.26
CA ARG A 351 9.06 34.55 0.96
C ARG A 351 7.84 33.96 0.27
N SER A 352 7.96 32.74 -0.24
CA SER A 352 6.86 31.98 -0.82
C SER A 352 6.50 30.82 0.07
N LEU A 353 5.22 30.70 0.44
CA LEU A 353 4.67 29.47 1.01
C LEU A 353 4.17 28.59 -0.14
N THR A 354 4.59 27.33 -0.18
CA THR A 354 4.01 26.27 -1.02
C THR A 354 3.11 25.37 -0.19
N VAL A 355 2.17 24.69 -0.86
CA VAL A 355 1.36 23.65 -0.25
C VAL A 355 1.60 22.34 -0.99
N ALA A 356 2.19 21.35 -0.31
CA ALA A 356 2.46 20.03 -0.87
C ALA A 356 1.55 18.93 -0.29
N GLN A 357 1.36 17.87 -1.06
CA GLN A 357 0.77 16.59 -0.66
C GLN A 357 1.58 15.46 -1.32
N LEU A 358 2.21 14.62 -0.50
CA LEU A 358 2.83 13.38 -0.93
C LEU A 358 1.75 12.31 -1.08
N ARG A 359 1.67 11.64 -2.25
CA ARG A 359 0.72 10.55 -2.48
C ARG A 359 1.44 9.23 -2.70
N TYR A 360 0.95 8.17 -2.08
CA TYR A 360 1.56 6.83 -2.12
C TYR A 360 0.72 5.85 -2.94
N VAL A 361 1.24 4.63 -3.12
CA VAL A 361 0.64 3.56 -3.94
C VAL A 361 -0.78 3.18 -3.44
N GLU A 362 -1.61 2.71 -4.37
CA GLU A 362 -3.01 2.36 -4.13
C GLU A 362 -3.26 1.46 -2.91
N LEU A 363 -3.97 2.02 -1.93
CA LEU A 363 -4.87 1.25 -1.07
C LEU A 363 -6.27 1.20 -1.67
N SER A 364 -6.32 0.63 -2.89
CA SER A 364 -7.52 0.26 -3.64
C SER A 364 -8.64 1.31 -3.66
N VAL A 365 -8.61 2.23 -4.64
CA VAL A 365 -9.69 3.20 -4.93
C VAL A 365 -11.06 2.50 -5.18
N LEU A 366 -11.02 1.20 -5.48
CA LEU A 366 -12.08 0.32 -5.99
C LEU A 366 -13.36 0.14 -5.14
N GLN A 367 -13.52 0.79 -3.98
CA GLN A 367 -14.69 0.55 -3.09
C GLN A 367 -15.50 1.78 -2.61
N VAL A 368 -15.31 2.99 -3.16
CA VAL A 368 -16.17 4.15 -2.80
C VAL A 368 -16.82 4.81 -4.01
N ALA A 369 -17.97 4.28 -4.44
CA ALA A 369 -18.82 4.87 -5.48
C ALA A 369 -19.63 6.11 -5.00
N ALA A 370 -19.19 6.78 -3.92
CA ALA A 370 -19.69 8.08 -3.49
C ALA A 370 -18.69 9.15 -3.91
N GLY A 371 -19.15 10.20 -4.60
CA GLY A 371 -18.28 11.23 -5.18
C GLY A 371 -17.30 11.82 -4.17
N LEU A 372 -16.02 11.87 -4.56
CA LEU A 372 -14.88 12.12 -3.69
C LEU A 372 -14.91 13.51 -3.03
N ASN A 373 -15.52 13.59 -1.85
CA ASN A 373 -15.10 14.53 -0.83
C ASN A 373 -13.75 14.06 -0.26
N GLY A 374 -12.93 15.00 0.25
CA GLY A 374 -11.53 14.72 0.64
C GLY A 374 -11.32 13.65 1.72
N TRP A 375 -12.40 13.17 2.34
CA TRP A 375 -12.42 12.07 3.31
C TRP A 375 -11.82 10.76 2.78
N ALA A 376 -11.99 10.47 1.48
CA ALA A 376 -11.42 9.27 0.86
C ALA A 376 -9.89 9.37 0.72
N VAL A 377 -9.37 10.52 0.29
CA VAL A 377 -7.91 10.78 0.19
C VAL A 377 -7.25 10.79 1.57
N ILE A 378 -7.94 11.35 2.57
CA ILE A 378 -7.55 11.24 3.99
C ILE A 378 -7.51 9.77 4.45
N LYS A 379 -8.29 8.88 3.83
CA LYS A 379 -8.27 7.45 4.09
C LYS A 379 -7.14 6.73 3.35
N GLU A 380 -6.73 7.15 2.16
CA GLU A 380 -5.61 6.55 1.43
C GLU A 380 -4.29 6.79 2.19
N GLU A 381 -3.97 8.06 2.51
CA GLU A 381 -2.79 8.43 3.30
C GLU A 381 -2.76 7.77 4.69
N LYS A 382 -3.93 7.52 5.29
CA LYS A 382 -4.02 6.92 6.63
C LYS A 382 -4.19 5.41 6.63
N ALA A 383 -4.67 4.78 5.56
CA ALA A 383 -4.76 3.32 5.51
C ALA A 383 -3.38 2.67 5.29
N GLY A 384 -2.46 3.34 4.59
CA GLY A 384 -1.09 2.85 4.40
C GLY A 384 -0.23 2.88 5.67
N VAL A 385 -0.65 3.68 6.66
CA VAL A 385 0.18 4.07 7.81
C VAL A 385 -0.48 3.77 9.17
N LEU A 386 -1.83 3.74 9.23
CA LEU A 386 -2.63 3.71 10.47
C LEU A 386 -3.87 2.79 10.40
N ALA A 387 -3.98 1.90 9.41
CA ALA A 387 -5.11 0.97 9.34
C ALA A 387 -5.13 -0.04 10.51
N ASP A 388 -6.33 -0.51 10.86
CA ASP A 388 -6.51 -1.77 11.60
C ASP A 388 -5.65 -2.86 10.92
N ARG A 389 -5.06 -3.79 11.68
CA ARG A 389 -4.33 -4.96 11.15
C ARG A 389 -5.15 -5.76 10.11
N LYS A 390 -6.47 -5.62 10.09
CA LYS A 390 -7.40 -6.21 9.12
C LYS A 390 -7.55 -5.44 7.79
N MET A 391 -7.06 -4.20 7.71
CA MET A 391 -7.16 -3.32 6.54
C MET A 391 -5.80 -2.80 6.04
N ALA A 392 -4.73 -2.90 6.84
CA ALA A 392 -3.38 -2.68 6.35
C ALA A 392 -3.03 -3.75 5.30
N ILE A 393 -2.57 -3.32 4.12
CA ILE A 393 -1.86 -4.23 3.20
C ILE A 393 -0.65 -4.77 3.97
N LYS A 394 -0.44 -6.08 3.96
CA LYS A 394 0.76 -6.63 4.60
C LYS A 394 1.98 -6.22 3.79
N ASP A 395 2.84 -5.44 4.43
CA ASP A 395 4.09 -4.97 3.89
C ASP A 395 5.06 -6.13 3.66
N ASP A 396 5.20 -6.52 2.41
CA ASP A 396 6.08 -7.59 1.91
C ASP A 396 7.35 -7.03 1.23
N GLY A 397 7.53 -5.70 1.21
CA GLY A 397 8.60 -5.03 0.47
C GLY A 397 8.41 -4.96 -1.06
N GLY A 398 7.39 -5.62 -1.62
CA GLY A 398 7.12 -5.69 -3.07
C GLY A 398 6.67 -4.37 -3.69
N ASN A 399 6.01 -3.54 -2.88
CA ASN A 399 5.45 -2.26 -3.29
C ASN A 399 6.47 -1.11 -3.14
N PRO A 400 6.49 -0.13 -4.06
CA PRO A 400 7.25 1.11 -3.90
C PRO A 400 7.05 1.74 -2.50
N THR A 401 8.13 2.14 -1.84
CA THR A 401 8.03 2.88 -0.56
C THR A 401 7.99 4.39 -0.78
N SER A 402 8.34 4.86 -1.98
CA SER A 402 8.29 6.27 -2.40
C SER A 402 6.89 6.76 -2.77
N ALA A 403 6.74 8.08 -2.85
CA ALA A 403 5.50 8.69 -3.33
C ALA A 403 5.32 8.46 -4.86
N ILE A 404 4.14 8.04 -5.29
CA ILE A 404 3.83 7.89 -6.73
C ILE A 404 3.77 9.25 -7.46
N GLU A 405 3.41 10.30 -6.72
CA GLU A 405 3.47 11.70 -7.14
C GLU A 405 3.54 12.63 -5.92
N ILE A 406 4.01 13.85 -6.14
CA ILE A 406 3.94 14.95 -5.18
C ILE A 406 3.03 16.04 -5.76
N GLY A 407 1.79 16.11 -5.29
CA GLY A 407 0.85 17.15 -5.70
C GLY A 407 1.18 18.47 -5.02
N THR A 408 1.43 19.53 -5.78
CA THR A 408 1.79 20.85 -5.22
C THR A 408 0.87 21.97 -5.70
N LYS A 409 0.44 22.84 -4.78
CA LYS A 409 0.05 24.23 -5.08
C LYS A 409 1.27 25.14 -4.91
N LEU A 410 1.57 25.91 -5.94
CA LEU A 410 2.69 26.83 -6.05
C LEU A 410 2.15 28.25 -6.36
N VAL A 411 2.87 29.29 -5.95
CA VAL A 411 2.67 30.66 -6.45
C VAL A 411 3.03 30.67 -7.94
N SER A 412 2.10 31.14 -8.78
CA SER A 412 2.30 31.28 -10.23
C SER A 412 3.42 32.26 -10.60
N ARG A 413 3.98 32.09 -11.80
CA ARG A 413 4.95 33.05 -12.35
C ARG A 413 4.34 34.44 -12.47
N GLU A 414 3.08 34.54 -12.90
CA GLU A 414 2.35 35.80 -12.99
C GLU A 414 2.26 36.52 -11.63
N ALA A 415 1.98 35.79 -10.54
CA ALA A 415 1.96 36.35 -9.19
C ALA A 415 3.37 36.78 -8.72
N ALA A 416 4.37 35.92 -8.88
CA ALA A 416 5.75 36.22 -8.47
C ALA A 416 6.37 37.39 -9.24
N PHE A 417 6.22 37.44 -10.55
CA PHE A 417 6.73 38.52 -11.39
C PHE A 417 6.05 39.86 -11.04
N LYS A 418 4.75 39.86 -10.71
CA LYS A 418 4.02 41.07 -10.32
C LYS A 418 4.53 41.62 -8.99
N ALA A 419 4.91 40.75 -8.05
CA ALA A 419 5.53 41.17 -6.79
C ALA A 419 6.94 41.75 -6.96
N CYS A 420 7.65 41.38 -8.04
CA CYS A 420 8.86 42.07 -8.49
C CYS A 420 8.61 43.43 -9.14
N GLY A 421 7.36 43.86 -9.30
CA GLY A 421 7.01 45.08 -10.05
C GLY A 421 7.18 44.95 -11.56
N ALA A 422 7.42 43.74 -12.08
CA ALA A 422 7.51 43.51 -13.52
C ALA A 422 6.11 43.55 -14.17
N GLN A 423 6.06 43.83 -15.48
CA GLN A 423 4.85 43.64 -16.27
C GLN A 423 4.57 42.14 -16.42
N THR A 424 3.30 41.74 -16.28
CA THR A 424 2.91 40.33 -16.24
C THR A 424 1.77 40.00 -17.17
N SER A 425 1.63 38.71 -17.49
CA SER A 425 0.55 38.18 -18.31
C SER A 425 0.29 36.70 -17.96
N PRO A 426 -0.93 36.19 -18.19
CA PRO A 426 -1.27 34.77 -18.07
C PRO A 426 -0.46 33.81 -18.96
N SER A 427 0.34 34.32 -19.90
CA SER A 427 1.24 33.54 -20.75
C SER A 427 2.56 33.15 -20.08
N LEU A 428 2.93 33.77 -18.95
CA LEU A 428 4.13 33.38 -18.19
C LEU A 428 4.05 31.90 -17.72
N ASP A 429 2.88 31.52 -17.21
CA ASP A 429 2.53 30.19 -16.70
C ASP A 429 2.02 29.20 -17.77
N GLN A 430 2.18 29.53 -19.06
CA GLN A 430 1.90 28.60 -20.15
C GLN A 430 3.15 27.78 -20.52
N GLY A 431 2.92 26.68 -21.24
CA GLY A 431 3.95 25.70 -21.62
C GLY A 431 4.22 24.64 -20.55
N ASP A 432 5.16 23.75 -20.85
CA ASP A 432 5.48 22.56 -20.06
C ASP A 432 6.34 22.89 -18.82
N ARG A 433 5.78 23.61 -17.85
CA ARG A 433 6.49 24.06 -16.64
C ARG A 433 6.70 22.96 -15.59
N CYS A 434 5.72 22.07 -15.43
CA CYS A 434 5.82 20.96 -14.49
C CYS A 434 6.75 19.85 -15.05
N LYS A 435 6.74 19.62 -16.37
CA LYS A 435 7.72 18.79 -17.09
C LYS A 435 9.17 19.14 -16.74
N SER A 436 9.56 20.42 -16.80
CA SER A 436 10.94 20.82 -16.48
C SER A 436 11.30 20.54 -15.03
N ILE A 437 10.36 20.71 -14.09
CA ILE A 437 10.58 20.36 -12.68
C ILE A 437 10.75 18.84 -12.53
N ASN A 438 9.97 18.04 -13.25
CA ASN A 438 10.07 16.58 -13.22
C ASN A 438 11.36 16.06 -13.89
N GLN A 439 11.88 16.79 -14.89
CA GLN A 439 13.18 16.49 -15.49
C GLN A 439 14.31 16.69 -14.49
N ASP A 440 14.25 17.76 -13.69
CA ASP A 440 15.18 18.01 -12.60
C ASP A 440 15.06 16.96 -11.48
N ALA A 441 13.86 16.44 -11.19
CA ALA A 441 13.65 15.37 -10.20
C ALA A 441 14.40 14.09 -10.62
N TYR A 442 14.27 13.73 -11.89
CA TYR A 442 14.92 12.57 -12.47
C TYR A 442 16.44 12.78 -12.62
N GLN A 443 16.88 13.98 -13.01
CA GLN A 443 18.30 14.30 -13.06
C GLN A 443 18.95 14.30 -11.67
N LEU A 444 18.24 14.74 -10.63
CA LEU A 444 18.69 14.63 -9.25
C LEU A 444 18.86 13.15 -8.83
N ALA A 445 17.87 12.30 -9.12
CA ALA A 445 17.97 10.86 -8.85
C ALA A 445 19.13 10.19 -9.61
N LEU A 446 19.36 10.54 -10.88
CA LEU A 446 20.52 10.08 -11.66
C LEU A 446 21.85 10.54 -11.04
N ASN A 447 21.92 11.79 -10.54
CA ASN A 447 23.13 12.37 -9.96
C ASN A 447 23.48 11.79 -8.57
N VAL A 448 22.50 11.39 -7.76
CA VAL A 448 22.77 10.79 -6.43
C VAL A 448 22.91 9.27 -6.48
N SER A 449 22.50 8.61 -7.57
CA SER A 449 22.61 7.16 -7.72
C SER A 449 24.06 6.68 -7.59
N SER A 450 24.28 5.58 -6.87
CA SER A 450 25.59 4.93 -6.82
C SER A 450 26.09 4.63 -8.25
N GLN A 451 27.39 4.80 -8.50
CA GLN A 451 27.96 4.63 -9.84
C GLN A 451 27.67 3.24 -10.40
N ARG A 452 27.62 2.22 -9.52
CA ARG A 452 27.26 0.83 -9.85
C ARG A 452 25.81 0.70 -10.36
N ALA A 453 24.84 1.25 -9.63
CA ALA A 453 23.43 1.24 -10.05
C ALA A 453 23.21 2.08 -11.33
N LEU A 454 23.80 3.27 -11.41
CA LEU A 454 23.71 4.15 -12.57
C LEU A 454 24.26 3.48 -13.85
N SER A 455 25.44 2.85 -13.77
CA SER A 455 26.07 2.16 -14.90
C SER A 455 25.24 0.95 -15.36
N ARG A 456 24.60 0.22 -14.43
CA ARG A 456 23.68 -0.87 -14.75
C ARG A 456 22.42 -0.35 -15.45
N PHE A 457 21.84 0.73 -14.94
CA PHE A 457 20.65 1.37 -15.49
C PHE A 457 20.89 1.95 -16.88
N GLN A 458 22.03 2.61 -17.13
CA GLN A 458 22.41 3.09 -18.46
C GLN A 458 22.61 1.95 -19.49
N ARG A 459 22.96 0.74 -19.03
CA ARG A 459 23.19 -0.45 -19.88
C ARG A 459 21.93 -1.26 -20.16
N LEU A 460 21.01 -1.36 -19.20
CA LEU A 460 19.90 -2.34 -19.19
C LEU A 460 18.52 -1.71 -18.92
N GLY A 461 18.47 -0.50 -18.39
CA GLY A 461 17.25 0.13 -17.90
C GLY A 461 16.52 0.96 -18.95
N ARG A 462 15.21 1.14 -18.73
CA ARG A 462 14.36 2.04 -19.52
C ARG A 462 14.36 3.44 -18.89
N PRO A 463 14.86 4.50 -19.54
CA PRO A 463 14.84 5.86 -18.98
C PRO A 463 13.42 6.40 -18.79
N LEU A 464 13.28 7.35 -17.86
CA LEU A 464 12.09 8.20 -17.75
C LEU A 464 12.25 9.40 -18.70
N VAL A 465 11.25 9.68 -19.52
CA VAL A 465 11.26 10.80 -20.48
C VAL A 465 10.12 11.73 -20.17
N MET A 466 10.41 12.99 -19.83
CA MET A 466 9.36 13.92 -19.42
C MET A 466 8.57 14.41 -20.63
N ALA A 467 7.31 13.98 -20.74
CA ALA A 467 6.38 14.34 -21.81
C ALA A 467 5.77 15.74 -21.58
N ALA A 468 4.96 16.21 -22.53
CA ALA A 468 4.27 17.51 -22.41
C ALA A 468 3.20 17.51 -21.29
N ASP A 469 2.95 18.67 -20.68
CA ASP A 469 2.08 18.79 -19.51
C ASP A 469 0.58 18.71 -19.87
N LYS A 470 -0.15 17.82 -19.21
CA LYS A 470 -1.56 17.52 -19.47
C LYS A 470 -2.47 18.50 -18.72
N LYS A 471 -3.33 19.20 -19.46
CA LYS A 471 -4.34 20.10 -18.89
C LYS A 471 -5.67 19.37 -18.70
N PRO A 472 -6.29 19.38 -17.51
CA PRO A 472 -7.59 18.73 -17.30
C PRO A 472 -8.68 19.38 -18.17
N THR A 473 -9.67 18.59 -18.56
CA THR A 473 -10.82 19.03 -19.37
C THR A 473 -12.11 18.68 -18.63
N PRO A 474 -12.88 19.66 -18.13
CA PRO A 474 -12.61 21.10 -18.15
C PRO A 474 -11.45 21.53 -17.24
N PRO A 475 -10.78 22.66 -17.52
CA PRO A 475 -9.59 23.09 -16.78
C PRO A 475 -9.94 23.76 -15.45
N ALA A 476 -10.22 22.95 -14.42
CA ALA A 476 -10.48 23.42 -13.06
C ALA A 476 -9.76 22.56 -12.00
N GLY A 477 -9.43 23.17 -10.86
CA GLY A 477 -8.69 22.58 -9.75
C GLY A 477 -9.18 21.20 -9.28
N PRO A 478 -10.50 20.95 -9.10
CA PRO A 478 -10.99 19.61 -8.71
C PRO A 478 -10.56 18.51 -9.68
N TRP A 479 -10.57 18.77 -10.99
CA TRP A 479 -10.10 17.79 -11.99
C TRP A 479 -8.60 17.56 -11.91
N TRP A 480 -7.80 18.58 -11.56
CA TRP A 480 -6.37 18.38 -11.29
C TRP A 480 -6.13 17.54 -10.02
N ILE A 481 -6.94 17.71 -8.97
CA ILE A 481 -6.84 16.91 -7.72
C ILE A 481 -7.06 15.41 -8.01
N TRP A 482 -8.02 15.09 -8.89
CA TRP A 482 -8.41 13.70 -9.21
C TRP A 482 -7.56 12.99 -10.27
N ASN A 483 -6.73 13.70 -11.03
CA ASN A 483 -5.75 13.08 -11.93
C ASN A 483 -4.46 12.77 -11.19
N TYR A 484 -3.67 11.81 -11.69
CA TYR A 484 -2.34 11.45 -11.18
C TYR A 484 -1.28 11.58 -12.28
N LEU A 485 -0.02 11.80 -11.90
CA LEU A 485 1.16 11.76 -12.76
C LEU A 485 1.10 10.57 -13.74
N SER A 486 1.15 10.86 -15.03
CA SER A 486 0.77 9.89 -16.06
C SER A 486 2.00 9.23 -16.68
N TYR A 487 2.17 7.95 -16.41
CA TYR A 487 3.24 7.10 -16.94
C TYR A 487 2.74 6.36 -18.19
N THR A 488 3.49 6.41 -19.30
CA THR A 488 3.16 5.77 -20.58
C THR A 488 4.35 4.95 -21.07
N ASP A 489 4.24 3.62 -20.94
CA ASP A 489 5.31 2.68 -21.29
C ASP A 489 5.52 2.62 -22.82
N LYS A 490 6.73 2.95 -23.28
CA LYS A 490 7.26 2.60 -24.60
C LYS A 490 8.27 1.46 -24.39
N SER A 491 8.45 0.60 -25.38
CA SER A 491 9.34 -0.56 -25.30
C SER A 491 10.78 -0.26 -24.82
N SER A 492 11.27 0.97 -25.05
CA SER A 492 12.61 1.44 -24.64
C SER A 492 12.62 2.42 -23.46
N GLU A 493 11.52 3.10 -23.14
CA GLU A 493 11.49 4.27 -22.25
C GLU A 493 10.08 4.50 -21.69
N VAL A 494 9.93 5.22 -20.57
CA VAL A 494 8.61 5.54 -20.03
C VAL A 494 8.39 7.05 -20.06
N GLU A 495 7.41 7.47 -20.88
CA GLU A 495 6.95 8.85 -20.92
C GLU A 495 6.24 9.21 -19.60
N VAL A 496 6.66 10.29 -18.95
CA VAL A 496 6.06 10.80 -17.71
C VAL A 496 5.49 12.19 -17.96
N ALA A 497 4.17 12.35 -17.88
CA ALA A 497 3.48 13.62 -18.10
C ALA A 497 2.83 14.13 -16.80
N SER A 498 3.14 15.37 -16.40
CA SER A 498 2.44 16.02 -15.30
C SER A 498 0.99 16.32 -15.69
N TRP A 499 0.09 16.37 -14.70
CA TRP A 499 -1.12 17.16 -14.84
C TRP A 499 -0.91 18.51 -14.18
N TYR A 500 -1.35 19.57 -14.88
CA TYR A 500 -1.21 20.93 -14.37
C TYR A 500 -2.53 21.71 -14.44
N ALA A 501 -2.67 22.69 -13.54
CA ALA A 501 -3.68 23.72 -13.65
C ALA A 501 -3.06 25.07 -13.30
N PHE A 502 -3.50 26.13 -13.96
CA PHE A 502 -3.06 27.49 -13.68
C PHE A 502 -4.27 28.42 -13.67
N TYR A 503 -4.29 29.31 -12.69
CA TYR A 503 -5.34 30.30 -12.48
C TYR A 503 -4.71 31.70 -12.50
N PRO A 504 -4.97 32.52 -13.54
CA PRO A 504 -4.38 33.85 -13.62
C PRO A 504 -4.87 34.78 -12.51
N LEU A 505 -4.14 35.87 -12.28
CA LEU A 505 -4.48 36.91 -11.32
C LEU A 505 -5.83 37.60 -11.61
N SER A 506 -6.27 37.58 -12.87
CA SER A 506 -7.60 38.05 -13.30
C SER A 506 -8.70 36.97 -13.21
N GLY A 507 -8.36 35.78 -12.70
CA GLY A 507 -9.26 34.64 -12.59
C GLY A 507 -10.13 34.65 -11.31
N PRO A 508 -10.89 33.56 -11.06
CA PRO A 508 -11.70 33.43 -9.86
C PRO A 508 -10.87 33.53 -8.57
N ALA A 509 -11.29 34.39 -7.64
CA ALA A 509 -10.58 34.71 -6.40
C ALA A 509 -10.38 33.54 -5.39
N TYR A 510 -10.81 32.32 -5.73
CA TYR A 510 -10.41 31.11 -5.02
C TYR A 510 -9.02 30.60 -5.47
N GLY A 511 -8.76 30.55 -6.78
CA GLY A 511 -7.52 30.04 -7.34
C GLY A 511 -6.57 31.10 -7.92
N ALA A 512 -7.02 32.33 -8.14
CA ALA A 512 -6.23 33.38 -8.81
C ALA A 512 -4.83 33.58 -8.19
N GLY A 513 -3.79 33.39 -9.00
CA GLY A 513 -2.39 33.43 -8.59
C GLY A 513 -1.76 32.06 -8.30
N ASN A 514 -2.51 30.96 -8.35
CA ASN A 514 -2.01 29.61 -8.11
C ASN A 514 -1.60 28.90 -9.41
N HIS A 515 -0.48 28.16 -9.34
CA HIS A 515 -0.08 27.14 -10.29
C HIS A 515 -0.08 25.78 -9.57
N TYR A 516 -0.62 24.74 -10.20
CA TYR A 516 -0.76 23.41 -9.63
C TYR A 516 0.01 22.42 -10.50
N CYS A 517 0.91 21.62 -9.92
CA CYS A 517 1.74 20.64 -10.64
C CYS A 517 1.68 19.25 -9.98
N LYS A 518 1.59 18.18 -10.77
CA LYS A 518 1.91 16.82 -10.31
C LYS A 518 3.39 16.57 -10.52
N LEU A 519 4.14 16.53 -9.43
CA LEU A 519 5.59 16.38 -9.50
C LEU A 519 6.00 14.92 -9.36
N LEU A 520 7.06 14.55 -10.09
CA LEU A 520 7.77 13.29 -9.89
C LEU A 520 8.49 13.35 -8.55
N SER A 521 8.37 12.28 -7.77
CA SER A 521 9.12 12.07 -6.53
C SER A 521 10.58 11.72 -6.88
N PRO A 522 11.58 12.43 -6.33
CA PRO A 522 12.98 12.07 -6.49
C PRO A 522 13.30 10.65 -5.97
N ALA A 523 12.63 10.20 -4.89
CA ALA A 523 12.78 8.84 -4.40
C ALA A 523 12.16 7.79 -5.36
N ARG A 524 11.05 8.11 -6.02
CA ARG A 524 10.42 7.28 -7.05
C ARG A 524 11.27 7.17 -8.31
N ALA A 525 11.90 8.27 -8.70
CA ALA A 525 12.91 8.30 -9.75
C ALA A 525 14.14 7.45 -9.39
N LEU A 526 14.56 7.43 -8.12
CA LEU A 526 15.67 6.61 -7.63
C LEU A 526 15.31 5.11 -7.59
N GLU A 527 14.12 4.75 -7.07
CA GLU A 527 13.58 3.38 -7.16
C GLU A 527 13.45 2.89 -8.62
N TRP A 528 13.15 3.79 -9.56
CA TRP A 528 13.09 3.47 -10.97
C TRP A 528 14.48 3.10 -11.53
N ILE A 529 15.52 3.86 -11.17
CA ILE A 529 16.91 3.60 -11.59
C ILE A 529 17.41 2.26 -11.01
N TYR A 530 17.10 1.98 -9.75
CA TYR A 530 17.59 0.78 -9.06
C TYR A 530 16.77 -0.48 -9.33
N ILE A 531 15.47 -0.37 -9.65
CA ILE A 531 14.55 -1.52 -9.67
C ILE A 531 13.59 -1.49 -10.87
N ASP A 532 12.59 -0.59 -10.87
CA ASP A 532 11.44 -0.74 -11.77
C ASP A 532 11.80 -0.53 -13.25
N GLY A 533 12.78 0.32 -13.55
CA GLY A 533 13.28 0.53 -14.90
C GLY A 533 14.20 -0.59 -15.40
N LEU A 534 14.76 -1.41 -14.51
CA LEU A 534 15.55 -2.61 -14.84
C LEU A 534 14.66 -3.84 -15.11
N ARG A 535 13.41 -3.85 -14.61
CA ARG A 535 12.44 -4.90 -14.91
C ARG A 535 12.13 -4.92 -16.41
N LYS A 536 12.11 -6.12 -16.99
CA LYS A 536 11.72 -6.37 -18.39
C LYS A 536 10.35 -5.75 -18.65
N ALA A 537 10.20 -5.04 -19.76
CA ALA A 537 8.90 -4.49 -20.15
C ALA A 537 7.84 -5.61 -20.26
N PRO A 538 6.61 -5.40 -19.77
CA PRO A 538 5.54 -6.38 -19.94
C PRO A 538 5.32 -6.68 -21.41
N LYS A 539 5.40 -7.97 -21.78
CA LYS A 539 5.17 -8.44 -23.16
C LYS A 539 3.81 -7.99 -23.71
N ASN A 540 2.83 -7.89 -22.82
CA ASN A 540 1.49 -7.38 -23.09
C ASN A 540 1.29 -6.07 -22.32
N VAL A 541 1.80 -4.96 -22.87
CA VAL A 541 1.65 -3.60 -22.29
C VAL A 541 0.19 -3.29 -21.94
N ASN A 542 -0.75 -3.71 -22.80
CA ASN A 542 -2.18 -3.56 -22.58
C ASN A 542 -2.74 -4.30 -21.35
N GLU A 543 -2.11 -5.39 -20.89
CA GLU A 543 -2.59 -6.15 -19.72
C GLU A 543 -2.09 -5.57 -18.40
N GLU A 544 -0.82 -5.14 -18.33
CA GLU A 544 -0.28 -4.56 -17.10
C GLU A 544 -0.68 -3.08 -16.94
N GLN A 545 -0.86 -2.35 -18.04
CA GLN A 545 -1.60 -1.08 -18.03
C GLN A 545 -3.10 -1.30 -17.79
N ALA A 546 -3.68 -2.47 -18.05
CA ALA A 546 -5.04 -2.79 -17.58
C ALA A 546 -5.11 -3.15 -16.08
N ARG A 547 -3.99 -3.55 -15.45
CA ARG A 547 -3.91 -3.75 -14.00
C ARG A 547 -3.70 -2.44 -13.24
N HIS A 548 -2.80 -1.58 -13.71
CA HIS A 548 -2.43 -0.33 -13.01
C HIS A 548 -3.06 0.96 -13.61
N GLY A 549 -3.61 0.91 -14.82
CA GLY A 549 -4.08 2.09 -15.57
C GLY A 549 -5.54 2.07 -16.02
N ALA A 550 -6.17 0.90 -16.22
CA ALA A 550 -7.59 0.82 -16.58
C ALA A 550 -8.57 1.16 -15.41
N VAL A 551 -8.04 1.47 -14.23
CA VAL A 551 -8.78 2.16 -13.16
C VAL A 551 -8.92 3.67 -13.44
N LEU A 552 -8.05 4.26 -14.28
CA LEU A 552 -7.82 5.72 -14.33
C LEU A 552 -8.14 6.43 -15.67
N GLU A 553 -8.04 5.79 -16.85
CA GLU A 553 -8.36 6.44 -18.14
C GLU A 553 -9.65 5.91 -18.82
N GLY A 554 -10.81 6.23 -18.23
CA GLY A 554 -12.14 5.96 -18.81
C GLY A 554 -12.52 6.87 -20.00
N LYS A 555 -11.71 6.90 -21.06
CA LYS A 555 -11.96 7.75 -22.25
C LYS A 555 -12.79 7.04 -23.33
N ARG A 556 -13.87 7.71 -23.74
CA ARG A 556 -14.72 7.31 -24.87
C ARG A 556 -14.12 7.83 -26.19
N HIS A 557 -14.30 7.07 -27.26
CA HIS A 557 -14.19 7.57 -28.63
C HIS A 557 -15.41 7.13 -29.44
N TRP A 558 -15.99 8.07 -30.18
CA TRP A 558 -17.06 7.83 -31.14
C TRP A 558 -16.47 7.95 -32.54
N THR A 559 -16.49 6.87 -33.31
CA THR A 559 -16.35 6.93 -34.78
C THR A 559 -17.35 5.96 -35.39
N HIS A 560 -18.03 6.38 -36.46
CA HIS A 560 -18.89 5.51 -37.27
C HIS A 560 -18.03 4.73 -38.26
N TRP A 561 -18.24 3.42 -38.35
CA TRP A 561 -17.97 2.60 -39.53
C TRP A 561 -19.00 1.48 -39.62
N ASP A 562 -19.43 1.14 -40.83
CA ASP A 562 -20.47 0.15 -41.12
C ASP A 562 -19.91 -1.25 -41.42
N ALA A 563 -20.77 -2.25 -41.24
CA ALA A 563 -20.78 -3.55 -41.91
C ALA A 563 -19.43 -4.30 -42.12
N GLY A 564 -19.07 -5.16 -41.16
CA GLY A 564 -18.09 -6.24 -41.36
C GLY A 564 -18.24 -7.30 -40.27
N CYS A 565 -18.46 -8.56 -40.63
CA CYS A 565 -18.66 -9.66 -39.68
C CYS A 565 -17.55 -10.69 -39.82
N GLU A 566 -16.68 -10.80 -38.81
CA GLU A 566 -15.86 -11.99 -38.55
C GLU A 566 -15.42 -12.03 -37.08
N ILE A 567 -14.92 -13.18 -36.62
CA ILE A 567 -14.89 -13.57 -35.19
C ILE A 567 -13.46 -13.56 -34.62
N THR A 568 -13.23 -12.74 -33.59
CA THR A 568 -12.16 -12.95 -32.58
C THR A 568 -12.62 -12.45 -31.21
N GLU A 569 -12.19 -13.12 -30.14
CA GLU A 569 -12.59 -12.81 -28.77
C GLU A 569 -11.96 -11.52 -28.23
N MET A 570 -12.69 -10.78 -27.39
CA MET A 570 -12.20 -9.58 -26.69
C MET A 570 -12.50 -9.66 -25.19
N HIS A 571 -11.51 -9.37 -24.34
CA HIS A 571 -11.65 -9.29 -22.88
C HIS A 571 -11.27 -7.89 -22.36
N VAL A 572 -12.07 -7.34 -21.44
CA VAL A 572 -11.99 -5.96 -20.90
C VAL A 572 -12.36 -6.00 -19.40
N PRO A 573 -11.73 -5.20 -18.49
CA PRO A 573 -11.05 -5.83 -17.35
C PRO A 573 -11.69 -5.76 -15.94
N ALA A 574 -11.01 -6.49 -15.04
CA ALA A 574 -10.89 -6.28 -13.59
C ALA A 574 -12.15 -6.52 -12.73
N LEU A 575 -12.91 -5.49 -12.36
CA LEU A 575 -13.91 -5.63 -11.27
C LEU A 575 -15.29 -6.15 -11.71
N ARG A 576 -15.57 -6.16 -13.02
CA ARG A 576 -16.74 -6.86 -13.57
C ARG A 576 -16.47 -8.35 -13.81
N ALA A 577 -15.19 -8.76 -13.95
CA ALA A 577 -14.77 -10.08 -14.42
C ALA A 577 -15.34 -11.25 -13.58
N TYR A 578 -15.09 -11.24 -12.26
CA TYR A 578 -15.63 -12.24 -11.32
C TYR A 578 -17.17 -12.35 -11.32
N CYS A 579 -17.88 -11.31 -11.78
CA CYS A 579 -19.33 -11.29 -11.82
C CYS A 579 -19.92 -11.54 -13.23
N PHE A 580 -19.05 -11.75 -14.23
CA PHE A 580 -19.41 -12.09 -15.61
C PHE A 580 -19.15 -13.57 -15.92
N GLN A 581 -18.03 -14.14 -15.43
CA GLN A 581 -17.70 -15.56 -15.67
C GLN A 581 -18.78 -16.52 -15.09
N ASP A 582 -19.40 -16.14 -13.96
CA ASP A 582 -20.52 -16.86 -13.32
C ASP A 582 -21.92 -16.51 -13.87
N PHE A 583 -22.03 -15.65 -14.90
CA PHE A 583 -23.32 -15.10 -15.32
C PHE A 583 -23.41 -14.80 -16.83
N ASP A 584 -23.84 -15.81 -17.61
CA ASP A 584 -24.19 -15.63 -19.01
C ASP A 584 -25.42 -14.72 -19.18
N LEU A 585 -25.20 -13.55 -19.78
CA LEU A 585 -26.24 -12.58 -20.12
C LEU A 585 -27.21 -13.07 -21.19
N GLN A 586 -26.84 -14.03 -22.05
CA GLN A 586 -27.73 -14.56 -23.09
C GLN A 586 -28.97 -15.26 -22.49
N THR A 587 -28.85 -15.79 -21.27
CA THR A 587 -29.97 -16.41 -20.54
C THR A 587 -30.92 -15.42 -19.83
N ALA A 588 -30.61 -14.13 -19.81
CA ALA A 588 -31.37 -13.13 -19.06
C ALA A 588 -31.82 -11.97 -19.96
N GLU A 589 -33.13 -11.73 -20.04
CA GLU A 589 -33.74 -10.57 -20.72
C GLU A 589 -33.39 -9.22 -20.04
N TYR A 590 -32.13 -8.81 -20.12
CA TYR A 590 -31.64 -7.52 -19.64
C TYR A 590 -31.55 -6.53 -20.81
N THR A 591 -32.70 -5.97 -21.19
CA THR A 591 -32.87 -5.12 -22.38
C THR A 591 -32.34 -3.68 -22.19
N ARG A 592 -31.20 -3.49 -21.51
CA ARG A 592 -30.65 -2.17 -21.14
C ARG A 592 -29.13 -2.13 -21.20
N ALA A 593 -28.61 -0.91 -21.26
CA ALA A 593 -27.19 -0.62 -21.47
C ALA A 593 -26.27 -1.16 -20.36
N LEU A 594 -25.08 -1.61 -20.76
CA LEU A 594 -24.13 -2.42 -19.98
C LEU A 594 -23.64 -1.72 -18.71
N GLU A 595 -23.56 -0.39 -18.72
CA GLU A 595 -23.15 0.44 -17.58
C GLU A 595 -24.13 0.34 -16.41
N ASN A 596 -25.41 0.04 -16.67
CA ASN A 596 -26.46 -0.13 -15.66
C ASN A 596 -26.59 -1.59 -15.16
N PHE A 597 -25.85 -2.53 -15.76
CA PHE A 597 -25.86 -3.91 -15.28
C PHE A 597 -25.11 -4.04 -13.95
N TRP A 598 -25.81 -4.58 -12.95
CA TRP A 598 -25.22 -5.03 -11.70
C TRP A 598 -25.48 -6.52 -11.60
N CYS A 599 -24.42 -7.32 -11.48
CA CYS A 599 -24.59 -8.74 -11.23
C CYS A 599 -25.41 -8.96 -9.95
N PRO A 600 -26.19 -10.06 -9.86
CA PRO A 600 -27.10 -10.26 -8.74
C PRO A 600 -26.40 -10.21 -7.38
N LEU A 601 -25.19 -10.80 -7.26
CA LEU A 601 -24.35 -10.78 -6.06
C LEU A 601 -24.18 -9.37 -5.49
N CYS A 602 -23.75 -8.42 -6.32
CA CYS A 602 -23.55 -7.04 -5.91
C CYS A 602 -24.86 -6.35 -5.52
N ARG A 603 -25.97 -6.59 -6.24
CA ARG A 603 -27.30 -6.08 -5.84
C ARG A 603 -27.71 -6.57 -4.45
N ILE A 604 -27.43 -7.82 -4.10
CA ILE A 604 -27.85 -8.42 -2.81
C ILE A 604 -27.02 -7.91 -1.64
N ARG A 605 -25.73 -7.66 -1.85
CA ARG A 605 -24.86 -6.99 -0.86
C ARG A 605 -25.40 -5.59 -0.52
N HIS A 606 -25.85 -4.84 -1.53
CA HIS A 606 -26.38 -3.47 -1.37
C HIS A 606 -27.85 -3.38 -0.92
N LEU A 607 -28.63 -4.45 -1.01
CA LEU A 607 -30.09 -4.41 -0.83
C LEU A 607 -30.55 -4.05 0.60
N ASP A 608 -29.73 -4.34 1.61
CA ASP A 608 -29.99 -4.00 3.00
C ASP A 608 -28.64 -3.67 3.67
N PRO A 609 -28.32 -2.37 3.84
CA PRO A 609 -27.04 -1.91 4.40
C PRO A 609 -26.98 -2.05 5.94
N PHE A 610 -28.09 -2.37 6.60
CA PHE A 610 -28.14 -2.54 8.06
C PHE A 610 -27.75 -3.97 8.49
N ASN A 611 -27.75 -4.92 7.55
CA ASN A 611 -27.14 -6.24 7.71
C ASN A 611 -26.18 -6.51 6.54
N ALA A 612 -25.00 -5.88 6.56
CA ALA A 612 -23.95 -6.18 5.59
C ALA A 612 -23.60 -7.68 5.60
N ILE A 613 -23.32 -8.24 4.42
CA ILE A 613 -22.89 -9.63 4.26
C ILE A 613 -21.37 -9.67 4.44
N VAL A 614 -20.87 -10.50 5.36
CA VAL A 614 -19.43 -10.68 5.57
C VAL A 614 -18.79 -11.21 4.28
N GLU A 615 -17.70 -10.58 3.83
CA GLU A 615 -17.10 -10.93 2.54
C GLU A 615 -16.42 -12.31 2.56
N GLN A 616 -16.22 -12.86 1.36
CA GLN A 616 -15.69 -14.21 1.07
C GLN A 616 -16.54 -15.40 1.58
N SER A 617 -17.06 -15.39 2.82
CA SER A 617 -17.77 -16.55 3.42
C SER A 617 -19.25 -16.33 3.77
N GLY A 618 -19.76 -15.09 3.80
CA GLY A 618 -21.09 -14.76 4.33
C GLY A 618 -22.31 -15.25 3.51
N ILE A 619 -22.13 -16.04 2.44
CA ILE A 619 -23.22 -16.57 1.60
C ILE A 619 -23.22 -18.10 1.66
N LEU A 620 -24.29 -18.66 2.25
CA LEU A 620 -24.49 -20.12 2.37
C LEU A 620 -24.95 -20.76 1.07
N ARG A 621 -25.90 -20.11 0.37
CA ARG A 621 -26.48 -20.65 -0.85
C ARG A 621 -27.07 -19.57 -1.74
N HIS A 622 -26.98 -19.86 -3.03
CA HIS A 622 -27.53 -19.14 -4.16
C HIS A 622 -28.47 -20.07 -4.97
N HIS A 623 -29.60 -19.55 -5.47
CA HIS A 623 -30.33 -20.18 -6.58
C HIS A 623 -31.01 -19.17 -7.53
N MET A 624 -31.02 -19.44 -8.83
CA MET A 624 -31.82 -18.77 -9.86
C MET A 624 -33.09 -19.57 -10.17
N PHE A 625 -34.21 -18.89 -10.32
CA PHE A 625 -35.47 -19.51 -10.75
C PHE A 625 -36.28 -18.59 -11.65
N MET A 626 -37.05 -19.21 -12.56
CA MET A 626 -38.04 -18.56 -13.42
C MET A 626 -39.48 -18.99 -13.09
N ARG A 627 -39.64 -19.98 -12.20
CA ARG A 627 -40.94 -20.54 -11.82
C ARG A 627 -41.59 -19.69 -10.72
N PRO A 628 -42.92 -19.50 -10.75
CA PRO A 628 -43.64 -18.77 -9.71
C PRO A 628 -43.74 -19.54 -8.37
N THR A 629 -43.39 -20.83 -8.37
CA THR A 629 -43.32 -21.69 -7.19
C THR A 629 -41.91 -22.25 -7.07
N VAL A 630 -41.32 -22.13 -5.89
CA VAL A 630 -39.92 -22.54 -5.61
C VAL A 630 -39.84 -23.21 -4.24
N SER A 631 -38.96 -24.21 -4.10
CA SER A 631 -38.61 -24.82 -2.81
C SER A 631 -37.10 -24.93 -2.68
N PHE A 632 -36.57 -24.71 -1.48
CA PHE A 632 -35.14 -24.86 -1.16
C PHE A 632 -34.96 -25.75 0.07
N ASN A 633 -34.19 -26.83 -0.07
CA ASN A 633 -33.74 -27.66 1.04
C ASN A 633 -32.28 -27.30 1.35
N LEU A 634 -32.02 -26.62 2.48
CA LEU A 634 -30.67 -26.44 3.01
C LEU A 634 -30.36 -27.56 3.99
N ASP A 635 -29.14 -28.06 3.98
CA ASP A 635 -28.58 -28.82 5.09
C ASP A 635 -27.51 -27.96 5.76
N LEU A 636 -27.68 -27.73 7.06
CA LEU A 636 -26.90 -26.84 7.90
C LEU A 636 -26.72 -27.54 9.27
N PRO A 637 -25.87 -28.58 9.38
CA PRO A 637 -25.74 -29.38 10.60
C PRO A 637 -25.36 -28.52 11.82
N GLU A 638 -24.55 -27.48 11.61
CA GLU A 638 -24.08 -26.55 12.64
C GLU A 638 -25.13 -25.50 13.08
N LEU A 639 -26.34 -25.48 12.52
CA LEU A 639 -27.38 -24.47 12.81
C LEU A 639 -27.67 -24.30 14.31
N LYS A 640 -27.43 -25.31 15.14
CA LYS A 640 -27.52 -25.23 16.61
C LYS A 640 -26.37 -24.44 17.25
N ALA A 641 -25.12 -24.61 16.77
CA ALA A 641 -23.95 -23.86 17.22
C ALA A 641 -24.05 -22.39 16.81
N TRP A 642 -24.32 -22.14 15.54
CA TRP A 642 -24.55 -20.79 14.99
C TRP A 642 -25.60 -20.03 15.81
N ARG A 643 -26.75 -20.65 16.15
CA ARG A 643 -27.78 -20.05 17.00
C ARG A 643 -27.33 -19.74 18.44
N LYS A 644 -26.35 -20.47 18.98
CA LYS A 644 -25.76 -20.25 20.32
C LYS A 644 -24.79 -19.06 20.29
N GLU A 645 -24.11 -18.85 19.18
CA GLU A 645 -23.27 -17.68 18.86
C GLU A 645 -24.09 -16.47 18.36
N GLU A 646 -25.38 -16.42 18.72
CA GLU A 646 -26.40 -15.44 18.30
C GLU A 646 -26.63 -15.29 16.77
N GLN A 647 -25.91 -16.05 15.94
CA GLN A 647 -25.85 -15.86 14.51
C GLN A 647 -27.22 -15.93 13.84
N SER A 648 -27.35 -15.15 12.77
CA SER A 648 -28.63 -14.94 12.09
C SER A 648 -28.56 -15.21 10.59
N ILE A 649 -29.41 -16.12 10.12
CA ILE A 649 -29.59 -16.39 8.69
C ILE A 649 -30.70 -15.50 8.12
N PHE A 650 -30.36 -14.77 7.06
CA PHE A 650 -31.28 -13.88 6.34
C PHE A 650 -31.59 -14.43 4.95
N ALA A 651 -32.87 -14.38 4.56
CA ALA A 651 -33.30 -14.68 3.20
C ALA A 651 -33.42 -13.39 2.36
N ARG A 652 -32.71 -13.33 1.23
CA ARG A 652 -32.79 -12.21 0.27
C ARG A 652 -33.17 -12.73 -1.11
N CYS A 653 -34.14 -12.11 -1.76
CA CYS A 653 -34.57 -12.46 -3.11
C CYS A 653 -34.77 -11.21 -3.99
N ILE A 654 -34.23 -11.23 -5.20
CA ILE A 654 -34.25 -10.09 -6.14
C ILE A 654 -34.69 -10.50 -7.54
N LYS A 655 -35.26 -9.55 -8.28
CA LYS A 655 -35.55 -9.67 -9.71
C LYS A 655 -34.27 -9.35 -10.50
N VAL A 656 -33.88 -10.22 -11.42
CA VAL A 656 -32.66 -10.02 -12.22
C VAL A 656 -32.91 -9.02 -13.35
N ASN A 657 -34.06 -9.13 -14.04
CA ASN A 657 -34.54 -8.13 -15.00
C ASN A 657 -35.29 -6.96 -14.31
N SER A 658 -34.60 -6.30 -13.37
CA SER A 658 -35.01 -5.06 -12.70
C SER A 658 -33.79 -4.16 -12.48
N ASP A 659 -33.95 -2.87 -12.71
CA ASP A 659 -33.07 -1.79 -12.28
C ASP A 659 -33.25 -1.48 -10.79
N ILE A 660 -34.50 -1.54 -10.30
CA ILE A 660 -34.83 -1.37 -8.88
C ILE A 660 -34.25 -2.56 -8.08
N THR A 661 -33.24 -2.29 -7.25
CA THR A 661 -32.71 -3.22 -6.24
C THR A 661 -33.64 -3.21 -5.01
N ALA A 662 -34.64 -4.09 -5.01
CA ALA A 662 -35.57 -4.28 -3.90
C ALA A 662 -35.88 -5.77 -3.69
N GLN A 663 -36.32 -6.14 -2.48
CA GLN A 663 -36.80 -7.50 -2.20
C GLN A 663 -38.04 -7.80 -3.03
N VAL A 664 -38.01 -8.91 -3.76
CA VAL A 664 -39.20 -9.49 -4.40
C VAL A 664 -39.19 -10.99 -4.18
N TRP A 665 -40.38 -11.59 -4.04
CA TRP A 665 -40.54 -13.00 -3.77
C TRP A 665 -41.30 -13.70 -4.90
N PRO A 666 -41.10 -15.02 -5.12
CA PRO A 666 -41.98 -15.80 -5.99
C PRO A 666 -43.39 -15.89 -5.40
N THR A 667 -44.38 -16.18 -6.24
CA THR A 667 -45.78 -16.38 -5.82
C THR A 667 -45.95 -17.51 -4.79
N LYS A 668 -45.04 -18.49 -4.76
CA LYS A 668 -44.87 -19.44 -3.66
C LYS A 668 -43.39 -19.71 -3.40
N LEU A 669 -42.98 -19.64 -2.13
CA LEU A 669 -41.67 -20.07 -1.65
C LEU A 669 -41.84 -21.05 -0.50
N ILE A 670 -41.08 -22.12 -0.50
CA ILE A 670 -40.86 -22.98 0.67
C ILE A 670 -39.35 -23.03 0.95
N VAL A 671 -38.97 -22.91 2.22
CA VAL A 671 -37.59 -23.14 2.68
C VAL A 671 -37.63 -24.21 3.76
N VAL A 672 -36.95 -25.31 3.49
CA VAL A 672 -36.70 -26.42 4.40
C VAL A 672 -35.25 -26.32 4.86
N ILE A 673 -34.99 -26.45 6.16
CA ILE A 673 -33.64 -26.55 6.71
C ILE A 673 -33.57 -27.81 7.57
N ASN A 674 -32.61 -28.69 7.29
CA ASN A 674 -32.39 -29.97 7.97
C ASN A 674 -33.68 -30.82 8.04
N GLY A 675 -34.44 -30.85 6.94
CA GLY A 675 -35.73 -31.58 6.84
C GLY A 675 -36.97 -30.85 7.38
N VAL A 676 -36.84 -29.70 8.04
CA VAL A 676 -37.95 -28.94 8.65
C VAL A 676 -38.31 -27.69 7.83
N GLU A 677 -39.58 -27.48 7.49
CA GLU A 677 -40.06 -26.21 6.88
C GLU A 677 -39.88 -25.05 7.88
N VAL A 678 -39.05 -24.05 7.55
CA VAL A 678 -38.73 -22.90 8.42
C VAL A 678 -39.27 -21.57 7.89
N PHE A 679 -39.62 -21.48 6.61
CA PHE A 679 -40.16 -20.27 6.01
C PHE A 679 -40.99 -20.63 4.79
N ARG A 680 -42.15 -19.98 4.68
CA ARG A 680 -43.08 -20.18 3.57
C ARG A 680 -43.77 -18.88 3.20
N ILE A 681 -43.94 -18.70 1.89
CA ILE A 681 -44.75 -17.66 1.25
C ILE A 681 -45.73 -18.40 0.37
N ASP A 682 -47.03 -18.11 0.46
CA ASP A 682 -48.07 -18.77 -0.32
C ASP A 682 -48.80 -17.79 -1.26
N PRO A 683 -49.40 -18.30 -2.36
CA PRO A 683 -50.39 -17.56 -3.13
C PRO A 683 -51.61 -17.27 -2.25
N PRO A 684 -52.44 -16.31 -2.68
CA PRO A 684 -53.67 -15.43 -1.52
C PRO A 684 -54.78 -16.41 -1.08
N GLU A 685 -55.78 -15.82 -0.43
CA GLU A 685 -57.15 -16.28 -0.64
C GLU A 685 -57.83 -15.29 -1.61
N GLU A 686 -58.42 -15.83 -2.68
CA GLU A 686 -58.99 -15.01 -3.77
C GLU A 686 -60.23 -14.26 -3.25
N GLY A 687 -60.08 -12.95 -3.03
CA GLY A 687 -61.09 -12.07 -2.42
C GLY A 687 -60.51 -10.87 -1.65
N ASN A 688 -59.27 -10.97 -1.14
CA ASN A 688 -58.64 -9.88 -0.37
C ASN A 688 -58.18 -8.69 -1.24
N THR A 689 -58.56 -7.47 -0.86
CA THR A 689 -58.18 -6.22 -1.55
C THR A 689 -56.69 -5.87 -1.40
N PRO A 690 -56.06 -5.26 -2.43
CA PRO A 690 -54.60 -5.10 -2.48
C PRO A 690 -54.06 -4.00 -1.56
N ARG A 691 -53.11 -4.36 -0.69
CA ARG A 691 -52.23 -3.39 -0.01
C ARG A 691 -51.12 -2.90 -0.94
N ARG A 692 -50.49 -1.77 -0.63
CA ARG A 692 -49.38 -1.22 -1.44
C ARG A 692 -48.10 -2.04 -1.23
N ARG A 693 -47.21 -2.02 -2.23
CA ARG A 693 -45.96 -2.83 -2.26
C ARG A 693 -44.91 -2.47 -1.20
N SER A 694 -45.12 -1.41 -0.43
CA SER A 694 -44.18 -0.84 0.54
C SER A 694 -44.06 -1.64 1.85
N ASP A 695 -45.03 -2.50 2.16
CA ASP A 695 -45.36 -2.82 3.55
C ASP A 695 -44.63 -4.07 4.11
N PHE A 696 -43.56 -4.51 3.46
CA PHE A 696 -42.68 -5.59 3.94
C PHE A 696 -41.42 -5.03 4.60
N PRO A 697 -40.98 -5.54 5.78
CA PRO A 697 -39.73 -5.10 6.39
C PRO A 697 -38.51 -5.49 5.53
N PRO A 698 -37.46 -4.64 5.47
CA PRO A 698 -36.25 -4.95 4.73
C PRO A 698 -35.50 -6.13 5.39
N GLY A 699 -35.57 -7.29 4.74
CA GLY A 699 -34.92 -8.53 5.19
C GLY A 699 -35.82 -9.40 6.06
N VAL A 700 -36.08 -10.64 5.62
CA VAL A 700 -36.77 -11.64 6.44
C VAL A 700 -35.73 -12.40 7.28
N ARG A 701 -35.70 -12.10 8.58
CA ARG A 701 -34.92 -12.84 9.58
C ARG A 701 -35.72 -14.10 9.95
N LEU A 702 -35.18 -15.29 9.65
CA LEU A 702 -35.86 -16.59 9.81
C LEU A 702 -36.28 -16.91 11.27
N LYS A 703 -35.83 -16.11 12.26
CA LYS A 703 -36.11 -16.27 13.69
C LYS A 703 -37.47 -15.70 14.15
N ARG A 704 -38.29 -15.07 13.29
CA ARG A 704 -39.54 -14.36 13.70
C ARG A 704 -40.85 -14.77 13.01
N ILE A 705 -40.88 -15.83 12.20
CA ILE A 705 -42.12 -16.34 11.58
C ILE A 705 -42.54 -17.66 12.25
N LEU A 706 -43.10 -17.52 13.45
CA LEU A 706 -43.98 -18.52 14.08
C LEU A 706 -45.39 -17.94 14.37
N LEU A 707 -45.60 -16.65 14.08
CA LEU A 707 -46.85 -15.92 14.28
C LEU A 707 -47.06 -14.87 13.17
N GLN A 708 -47.53 -15.32 12.00
CA GLN A 708 -48.54 -14.65 11.15
C GLN A 708 -48.64 -15.37 9.79
N LYS A 709 -49.87 -15.73 9.38
CA LYS A 709 -50.18 -16.13 8.00
C LYS A 709 -50.37 -14.86 7.14
N CYS A 710 -49.88 -14.86 5.91
CA CYS A 710 -50.28 -13.91 4.86
C CYS A 710 -50.00 -14.50 3.46
N THR A 711 -50.82 -14.14 2.48
CA THR A 711 -51.02 -14.91 1.24
C THR A 711 -51.39 -14.00 0.04
N ALA A 712 -51.25 -14.49 -1.22
CA ALA A 712 -52.04 -14.05 -2.50
C ALA A 712 -50.80 -13.29 -3.36
N TRP A 713 -50.54 -12.99 -4.70
CA TRP A 713 -50.97 -13.32 -6.11
C TRP A 713 -49.88 -13.49 -7.21
N LYS A 714 -50.42 -13.84 -8.39
CA LYS A 714 -49.94 -13.94 -9.77
C LYS A 714 -49.67 -12.53 -10.37
N ARG A 715 -49.17 -12.28 -11.60
CA ARG A 715 -48.58 -13.11 -12.70
C ARG A 715 -47.74 -12.18 -13.60
N ARG A 716 -46.50 -12.55 -13.91
CA ARG A 716 -45.75 -12.26 -15.17
C ARG A 716 -44.42 -13.03 -15.09
N LEU A 717 -43.87 -13.45 -16.23
CA LEU A 717 -42.56 -14.12 -16.27
C LEU A 717 -41.46 -13.17 -15.78
N ALA A 718 -40.56 -13.70 -14.95
CA ALA A 718 -39.47 -12.96 -14.33
C ALA A 718 -38.39 -13.92 -13.83
N VAL A 719 -37.13 -13.66 -14.20
CA VAL A 719 -35.98 -14.33 -13.59
C VAL A 719 -35.74 -13.69 -12.22
N ALA A 720 -35.77 -14.50 -11.15
CA ALA A 720 -35.49 -14.06 -9.80
C ALA A 720 -34.48 -14.99 -9.11
N ARG A 721 -33.79 -14.47 -8.09
CA ARG A 721 -32.60 -15.09 -7.49
C ARG A 721 -32.69 -15.00 -5.96
N ALA A 722 -32.70 -16.13 -5.26
CA ALA A 722 -32.84 -16.21 -3.80
C ALA A 722 -31.58 -16.75 -3.11
N TRP A 723 -31.34 -16.24 -1.90
CA TRP A 723 -30.05 -16.28 -1.21
C TRP A 723 -30.20 -16.40 0.29
N PHE A 724 -29.25 -17.11 0.91
CA PHE A 724 -29.12 -17.25 2.36
C PHE A 724 -27.70 -16.89 2.78
N GLY A 725 -27.54 -16.18 3.89
CA GLY A 725 -26.23 -15.78 4.41
C GLY A 725 -26.22 -15.70 5.94
N VAL A 726 -25.08 -15.99 6.55
CA VAL A 726 -24.83 -15.96 8.00
C VAL A 726 -24.26 -14.60 8.41
N ARG A 727 -24.53 -14.23 9.66
CA ARG A 727 -23.96 -13.08 10.35
C ARG A 727 -23.60 -13.50 11.77
N HIS A 728 -22.45 -13.05 12.28
CA HIS A 728 -22.21 -12.84 13.73
C HIS A 728 -22.93 -11.54 14.18
#